data_AF-A0A9E1JX02-F1
#
_entry.id   AF-A0A9E1JX02-F1
#
_cell.length_a   1.000
_cell.length_b   1.000
_cell.length_c   1.000
_cell.angle_alpha   90.00
_cell.angle_beta   90.00
_cell.angle_gamma   90.00
#
_symmetry.space_group_name_H-M   'P 1'
#
loop_
_entity.id
_entity.type
_entity.pdbx_description
1 polymer ?
#
loop_
_entity_poly.entity_id
_entity_poly.type
_entity_poly.pdbx_seq_one_letter_code
_entity_poly.pdbx_strand_id
1 'polypeptide(L)'
;MKKILIICLFSLTTNLNAHPIDQSKGKFEDKFRQLDEVFPGPNQYRAATGEPTNEYWQQQADYEIDIELFEDERRLKGSETIKYTNNSPLDLKYIWIQLDQNIFKKDSIDYQTRTIASDNKINFSTLRNTNFMDEFEGGIQNLSIKVNGSEVHTKIVGTMVRVDLNQKLTMDESILIKIDWDFNIGETNALSSRNGYETFEDGNDIFLIAQWYPRLVAFSDYEGWHNKEFIGNGEFTLEFGNYDVSITVPSDHIVSSTGVLTNSEKILSKERRKRLKQAENSVTPIFIVSPEEALAIEKEKSQSKKTWQFEADNVRDFAWASSRKFIWDAAGYKQNSKDNPLVMAMSFYPNEGEPLWSKYSTEVVMHTMKIYSKYTFEYPYPTAQSVNGPVGGMEYPMITFNGPRTVADENGIRTYSRSEKEFLIGVIIHEIGHIYFPMIVNSDERQWTWMDEGLNTFLQFLAEQEWDIDYRSDRGEARWITNYMLSNNQVPIMTNSESLLQFGNNAYGKPATALNILRETILGRELFDFAFKEYANRWKFKRPTPYDFFRTMEEASGVDLDWFWQGWFFSTNHVDISIEKISKGTLDTLNPKIDSEKDREDRSKEPEALADIRNTQEGIITKVIERPDLLDIYDEYDEFTPGIEQLEDYEEILEDLKDETNSDPYWKKNALQKALSKNQNYYIIEFKNNGGLIMPIPLEINYENGEKEYIKIPAEIWRKKQKSVKWLKRSERKIKTVIMDPYWEIADTNLENNYYPRRMVPARLKPIARKGIKKNLMRDLMKRNQEIVSHSGTTNEGVSNE
;
A
#
# COMPACT_ATOMS: atom_id res chain seq x y z
N MET A 1 74.13 -15.76 -11.86
CA MET A 1 73.52 -15.17 -10.65
C MET A 1 73.50 -13.66 -10.77
N LYS A 2 72.34 -13.06 -11.05
CA LYS A 2 72.00 -11.67 -10.74
C LYS A 2 70.47 -11.59 -10.69
N LYS A 3 69.95 -11.38 -9.48
CA LYS A 3 68.53 -11.20 -9.17
C LYS A 3 68.07 -9.87 -9.75
N ILE A 4 66.97 -9.87 -10.51
CA ILE A 4 66.20 -8.66 -10.80
C ILE A 4 64.93 -8.72 -9.94
N LEU A 5 64.84 -7.72 -9.07
CA LEU A 5 63.76 -7.46 -8.12
C LEU A 5 62.55 -6.93 -8.91
N ILE A 6 61.46 -7.67 -8.95
CA ILE A 6 60.17 -7.17 -9.44
C ILE A 6 59.47 -6.48 -8.28
N ILE A 7 59.35 -5.15 -8.37
CA ILE A 7 58.55 -4.33 -7.47
C ILE A 7 57.09 -4.47 -7.90
N CYS A 8 56.27 -5.14 -7.09
CA CYS A 8 54.82 -5.11 -7.23
C CYS A 8 54.28 -3.78 -6.70
N LEU A 9 53.88 -2.88 -7.59
CA LEU A 9 53.02 -1.75 -7.25
C LEU A 9 51.62 -2.29 -6.92
N PHE A 10 51.21 -2.23 -5.66
CA PHE A 10 49.80 -2.32 -5.28
C PHE A 10 49.11 -1.02 -5.73
N SER A 11 48.37 -1.07 -6.83
CA SER A 11 47.41 -0.04 -7.19
C SER A 11 46.22 -0.13 -6.22
N LEU A 12 46.09 0.85 -5.32
CA LEU A 12 44.83 1.11 -4.62
C LEU A 12 43.78 1.46 -5.68
N THR A 13 42.89 0.53 -5.99
CA THR A 13 41.64 0.83 -6.69
C THR A 13 40.68 1.46 -5.69
N THR A 14 40.63 2.79 -5.66
CA THR A 14 39.51 3.50 -5.04
C THR A 14 38.27 3.25 -5.89
N ASN A 15 37.31 2.48 -5.36
CA ASN A 15 35.96 2.41 -5.90
C ASN A 15 35.31 3.79 -5.76
N LEU A 16 35.43 4.61 -6.80
CA LEU A 16 34.60 5.81 -6.98
C LEU A 16 33.23 5.34 -7.45
N ASN A 17 32.35 5.02 -6.50
CA ASN A 17 30.92 4.96 -6.76
C ASN A 17 30.42 6.41 -6.91
N ALA A 18 30.62 6.99 -8.08
CA ALA A 18 30.02 8.26 -8.44
C ALA A 18 28.53 8.01 -8.76
N HIS A 19 27.68 8.03 -7.74
CA HIS A 19 26.27 8.33 -7.97
C HIS A 19 26.19 9.80 -8.42
N PRO A 20 25.37 10.13 -9.44
CA PRO A 20 25.35 11.47 -10.05
C PRO A 20 24.98 12.64 -9.10
N ILE A 21 24.67 12.37 -7.83
CA ILE A 21 24.16 13.36 -6.86
C ILE A 21 24.81 13.22 -5.46
N ASP A 22 25.99 12.59 -5.31
CA ASP A 22 26.71 12.67 -4.01
C ASP A 22 27.62 13.91 -3.96
N GLN A 23 27.05 15.04 -3.51
CA GLN A 23 27.78 16.30 -3.31
C GLN A 23 28.37 16.44 -1.89
N SER A 24 28.26 15.39 -1.07
CA SER A 24 28.76 15.43 0.31
C SER A 24 30.25 15.07 0.37
N LYS A 25 30.99 15.68 1.31
CA LYS A 25 32.37 15.28 1.61
C LYS A 25 32.40 14.36 2.81
N GLY A 26 33.14 13.26 2.71
CA GLY A 26 33.39 12.35 3.82
C GLY A 26 32.25 11.36 4.05
N LYS A 27 31.78 11.25 5.29
CA LYS A 27 30.73 10.27 5.71
C LYS A 27 29.36 10.91 5.93
N PHE A 28 29.24 12.22 5.69
CA PHE A 28 27.96 12.92 5.72
C PHE A 28 27.16 12.52 4.49
N GLU A 29 25.85 12.44 4.59
CA GLU A 29 24.91 12.18 3.49
C GLU A 29 23.74 13.11 3.76
N ASP A 30 23.42 13.97 2.80
CA ASP A 30 22.32 14.91 2.95
C ASP A 30 20.99 14.20 2.70
N LYS A 31 20.39 13.68 3.77
CA LYS A 31 19.09 13.00 3.76
C LYS A 31 17.89 13.97 3.72
N PHE A 32 18.14 15.28 3.75
CA PHE A 32 17.14 16.34 3.64
C PHE A 32 17.32 17.15 2.35
N ARG A 33 18.09 16.60 1.40
CA ARG A 33 18.29 17.23 0.10
C ARG A 33 16.96 17.31 -0.62
N GLN A 34 16.69 18.48 -1.19
CA GLN A 34 15.45 18.71 -1.91
C GLN A 34 15.38 17.85 -3.18
N LEU A 35 14.21 17.28 -3.48
CA LEU A 35 14.03 16.38 -4.63
C LEU A 35 13.73 17.11 -5.95
N ASP A 36 13.60 18.44 -5.93
CA ASP A 36 13.39 19.26 -7.13
C ASP A 36 14.44 19.04 -8.24
N GLU A 37 15.66 18.64 -7.89
CA GLU A 37 16.72 18.32 -8.87
C GLU A 37 16.56 16.93 -9.51
N VAL A 38 15.76 16.06 -8.89
CA VAL A 38 15.48 14.69 -9.34
C VAL A 38 14.13 14.63 -10.05
N PHE A 39 13.18 15.47 -9.64
CA PHE A 39 11.85 15.52 -10.23
C PHE A 39 11.87 16.20 -11.60
N PRO A 40 10.95 15.82 -12.51
CA PRO A 40 10.63 16.65 -13.66
C PRO A 40 10.28 18.07 -13.19
N GLY A 41 10.83 19.05 -13.89
CA GLY A 41 10.52 20.45 -13.64
C GLY A 41 9.06 20.77 -13.99
N PRO A 42 8.41 21.72 -13.28
CA PRO A 42 7.12 22.25 -13.67
C PRO A 42 7.15 22.74 -15.13
N ASN A 43 6.04 22.57 -15.83
CA ASN A 43 5.93 22.96 -17.23
C ASN A 43 4.54 23.54 -17.52
N GLN A 44 4.28 23.84 -18.79
CA GLN A 44 3.02 24.45 -19.19
C GLN A 44 1.79 23.56 -18.98
N TYR A 45 1.95 22.25 -18.79
CA TYR A 45 0.86 21.28 -18.56
C TYR A 45 0.71 20.91 -17.08
N ARG A 46 1.82 20.86 -16.32
CA ARG A 46 1.89 20.44 -14.91
C ARG A 46 2.53 21.51 -14.04
N ALA A 47 1.78 22.03 -13.06
CA ALA A 47 2.20 23.12 -12.20
C ALA A 47 3.15 22.68 -11.08
N ALA A 48 3.90 23.62 -10.52
CA ALA A 48 4.77 23.39 -9.36
C ALA A 48 3.99 22.97 -8.09
N THR A 49 2.71 23.34 -8.02
CA THR A 49 1.78 22.97 -6.95
C THR A 49 1.31 21.50 -7.04
N GLY A 50 1.69 20.76 -8.10
CA GLY A 50 1.27 19.38 -8.32
C GLY A 50 -0.11 19.23 -8.98
N GLU A 51 -0.75 20.34 -9.40
CA GLU A 51 -2.02 20.31 -10.11
C GLU A 51 -1.83 20.40 -11.64
N PRO A 52 -2.77 19.85 -12.44
CA PRO A 52 -2.80 20.09 -13.86
C PRO A 52 -3.14 21.55 -14.13
N THR A 53 -2.45 22.16 -15.09
CA THR A 53 -2.71 23.55 -15.52
C THR A 53 -3.93 23.62 -16.46
N ASN A 54 -4.29 24.85 -16.86
CA ASN A 54 -5.33 25.08 -17.88
C ASN A 54 -4.95 24.55 -19.28
N GLU A 55 -3.67 24.33 -19.57
CA GLU A 55 -3.20 23.80 -20.86
C GLU A 55 -3.02 22.27 -20.82
N TYR A 56 -3.33 21.61 -19.69
CA TYR A 56 -3.27 20.16 -19.58
C TYR A 56 -4.18 19.51 -20.63
N TRP A 57 -3.66 18.49 -21.31
CA TRP A 57 -4.37 17.74 -22.33
C TRP A 57 -4.23 16.23 -22.08
N GLN A 58 -5.24 15.50 -22.54
CA GLN A 58 -5.22 14.04 -22.64
C GLN A 58 -6.09 13.66 -23.83
N GLN A 59 -5.81 12.52 -24.46
CA GLN A 59 -6.59 12.12 -25.63
C GLN A 59 -7.98 11.63 -25.23
N GLN A 60 -8.87 11.56 -26.22
CA GLN A 60 -10.20 10.97 -26.05
C GLN A 60 -10.39 9.84 -27.07
N ALA A 61 -10.93 8.71 -26.60
CA ALA A 61 -11.25 7.56 -27.43
C ALA A 61 -12.68 7.08 -27.09
N ASP A 62 -13.65 7.40 -27.94
CA ASP A 62 -15.03 6.93 -27.80
C ASP A 62 -15.22 5.62 -28.59
N TYR A 63 -15.93 4.66 -28.03
CA TYR A 63 -16.10 3.31 -28.59
C TYR A 63 -17.57 2.99 -28.82
N GLU A 64 -17.87 2.44 -30.00
CA GLU A 64 -19.09 1.71 -30.30
C GLU A 64 -18.68 0.25 -30.58
N ILE A 65 -19.15 -0.71 -29.78
CA ILE A 65 -18.70 -2.10 -29.83
C ILE A 65 -19.88 -3.07 -29.92
N ASP A 66 -19.86 -3.93 -30.92
CA ASP A 66 -20.79 -5.05 -31.09
C ASP A 66 -20.05 -6.37 -30.89
N ILE A 67 -20.50 -7.18 -29.92
CA ILE A 67 -19.93 -8.51 -29.66
C ILE A 67 -20.96 -9.63 -29.59
N GLU A 68 -20.48 -10.83 -29.91
CA GLU A 68 -21.22 -12.07 -29.77
C GLU A 68 -20.37 -13.15 -29.08
N LEU A 69 -20.90 -13.69 -27.98
CA LEU A 69 -20.34 -14.84 -27.27
C LEU A 69 -20.85 -16.14 -27.91
N PHE A 70 -19.92 -16.97 -28.36
CA PHE A 70 -20.17 -18.34 -28.78
C PHE A 70 -19.77 -19.27 -27.63
N GLU A 71 -20.73 -19.57 -26.74
CA GLU A 71 -20.49 -20.33 -25.50
C GLU A 71 -19.85 -21.70 -25.77
N ASP A 72 -20.41 -22.49 -26.69
CA ASP A 72 -19.94 -23.85 -26.99
C ASP A 72 -18.52 -23.87 -27.57
N GLU A 73 -18.17 -22.83 -28.34
CA GLU A 73 -16.84 -22.65 -28.93
C GLU A 73 -15.87 -21.92 -27.99
N ARG A 74 -16.39 -21.35 -26.89
CA ARG A 74 -15.66 -20.44 -25.98
C ARG A 74 -14.91 -19.37 -26.76
N ARG A 75 -15.63 -18.73 -27.67
CA ARG A 75 -15.07 -17.74 -28.61
C ARG A 75 -15.84 -16.43 -28.50
N LEU A 76 -15.09 -15.33 -28.59
CA LEU A 76 -15.66 -13.99 -28.68
C LEU A 76 -15.36 -13.41 -30.06
N LYS A 77 -16.39 -12.88 -30.72
CA LYS A 77 -16.27 -12.15 -31.98
C LYS A 77 -16.76 -10.73 -31.78
N GLY A 78 -16.00 -9.76 -32.30
CA GLY A 78 -16.31 -8.35 -32.16
C GLY A 78 -16.10 -7.52 -33.41
N SER A 79 -16.87 -6.45 -33.50
CA SER A 79 -16.64 -5.32 -34.41
C SER A 79 -16.74 -4.05 -33.57
N GLU A 80 -15.80 -3.13 -33.74
CA GLU A 80 -15.83 -1.85 -33.03
C GLU A 80 -15.52 -0.68 -33.96
N THR A 81 -16.07 0.47 -33.61
CA THR A 81 -15.71 1.76 -34.19
C THR A 81 -15.20 2.67 -33.07
N ILE A 82 -13.98 3.16 -33.24
CA ILE A 82 -13.33 4.05 -32.29
C ILE A 82 -13.27 5.44 -32.90
N LYS A 83 -13.87 6.42 -32.25
CA LYS A 83 -13.65 7.83 -32.55
C LYS A 83 -12.51 8.33 -31.68
N TYR A 84 -11.35 8.50 -32.29
CA TYR A 84 -10.15 9.00 -31.61
C TYR A 84 -9.97 10.49 -31.92
N THR A 85 -9.81 11.31 -30.87
CA THR A 85 -9.59 12.76 -30.99
C THR A 85 -8.21 13.12 -30.46
N ASN A 86 -7.42 13.85 -31.25
CA ASN A 86 -6.11 14.32 -30.86
C ASN A 86 -6.18 15.67 -30.15
N ASN A 87 -6.16 15.68 -28.82
CA ASN A 87 -6.11 16.88 -28.00
C ASN A 87 -4.68 17.37 -27.74
N SER A 88 -3.66 16.64 -28.23
CA SER A 88 -2.27 17.06 -28.06
C SER A 88 -1.89 18.18 -29.04
N PRO A 89 -0.94 19.06 -28.68
CA PRO A 89 -0.41 20.06 -29.61
C PRO A 89 0.51 19.48 -30.68
N LEU A 90 0.64 18.14 -30.76
CA LEU A 90 1.54 17.44 -31.67
C LEU A 90 0.76 16.80 -32.82
N ASP A 91 1.32 16.89 -34.03
CA ASP A 91 0.81 16.19 -35.20
C ASP A 91 1.13 14.68 -35.11
N LEU A 92 0.10 13.83 -35.09
CA LEU A 92 0.27 12.38 -35.04
C LEU A 92 0.28 11.78 -36.45
N LYS A 93 1.37 11.10 -36.82
CA LYS A 93 1.49 10.39 -38.12
C LYS A 93 1.06 8.93 -38.05
N TYR A 94 0.99 8.39 -36.84
CA TYR A 94 0.59 7.03 -36.54
C TYR A 94 -0.05 7.02 -35.16
N ILE A 95 -0.86 6.00 -34.92
CA ILE A 95 -1.43 5.68 -33.61
C ILE A 95 -1.05 4.25 -33.22
N TRP A 96 -1.21 3.94 -31.94
CA TRP A 96 -0.98 2.61 -31.40
C TRP A 96 -2.24 2.06 -30.75
N ILE A 97 -2.47 0.76 -30.95
CA ILE A 97 -3.60 0.02 -30.38
C ILE A 97 -3.05 -1.20 -29.65
N GLN A 98 -3.53 -1.44 -28.43
CA GLN A 98 -3.22 -2.59 -27.60
C GLN A 98 -4.00 -3.81 -28.09
N LEU A 99 -3.33 -4.95 -28.16
CA LEU A 99 -3.90 -6.25 -28.53
C LEU A 99 -3.59 -7.24 -27.41
N ASP A 100 -4.11 -6.99 -26.20
CA ASP A 100 -3.65 -7.65 -24.97
C ASP A 100 -3.82 -9.16 -25.00
N GLN A 101 -4.86 -9.65 -25.68
CA GLN A 101 -5.07 -11.09 -25.91
C GLN A 101 -3.86 -11.76 -26.60
N ASN A 102 -3.01 -11.02 -27.32
CA ASN A 102 -1.78 -11.56 -27.90
C ASN A 102 -0.74 -12.01 -26.86
N ILE A 103 -0.90 -11.68 -25.57
CA ILE A 103 -0.06 -12.25 -24.51
C ILE A 103 -0.15 -13.79 -24.48
N PHE A 104 -1.30 -14.34 -24.90
CA PHE A 104 -1.55 -15.78 -24.99
C PHE A 104 -1.04 -16.44 -26.28
N LYS A 105 -0.34 -15.71 -27.15
CA LYS A 105 0.36 -16.34 -28.29
C LYS A 105 1.60 -17.08 -27.83
N LYS A 106 1.92 -18.20 -28.49
CA LYS A 106 3.11 -19.02 -28.19
C LYS A 106 4.44 -18.31 -28.49
N ASP A 107 4.40 -17.24 -29.29
CA ASP A 107 5.55 -16.40 -29.62
C ASP A 107 5.53 -15.04 -28.89
N SER A 108 4.65 -14.84 -27.90
CA SER A 108 4.64 -13.64 -27.06
C SER A 108 5.90 -13.56 -26.18
N ILE A 109 6.33 -12.34 -25.84
CA ILE A 109 7.48 -12.14 -24.93
C ILE A 109 7.21 -12.79 -23.57
N ASP A 110 6.00 -12.66 -23.01
CA ASP A 110 5.62 -13.33 -21.76
C ASP A 110 5.87 -14.84 -21.86
N TYR A 111 5.25 -15.50 -22.83
CA TYR A 111 5.37 -16.95 -22.98
C TYR A 111 6.84 -17.39 -23.17
N GLN A 112 7.62 -16.67 -23.98
CA GLN A 112 9.02 -16.99 -24.28
C GLN A 112 9.98 -16.75 -23.09
N THR A 113 9.60 -15.93 -22.11
CA THR A 113 10.46 -15.53 -20.99
C THR A 113 10.07 -16.16 -19.65
N ARG A 114 9.03 -17.00 -19.62
CA ARG A 114 8.62 -17.74 -18.40
C ARG A 114 9.73 -18.63 -17.87
N THR A 115 10.06 -18.44 -16.59
CA THR A 115 11.06 -19.23 -15.88
C THR A 115 10.43 -20.29 -14.97
N ILE A 116 11.17 -21.37 -14.69
CA ILE A 116 10.82 -22.34 -13.65
C ILE A 116 11.75 -22.17 -12.45
N ALA A 117 11.20 -22.30 -11.23
CA ALA A 117 11.95 -22.03 -10.00
C ALA A 117 12.86 -23.19 -9.54
N SER A 118 12.78 -24.37 -10.14
CA SER A 118 13.43 -25.58 -9.65
C SER A 118 13.90 -26.50 -10.78
N ASP A 119 15.09 -27.06 -10.64
CA ASP A 119 15.72 -27.90 -11.67
C ASP A 119 15.11 -29.31 -11.78
N ASN A 120 14.48 -29.81 -10.71
CA ASN A 120 13.97 -31.19 -10.63
C ASN A 120 12.53 -31.33 -10.12
N LYS A 121 11.76 -30.22 -10.08
CA LYS A 121 10.37 -30.22 -9.62
C LYS A 121 9.55 -29.26 -10.47
N ILE A 122 8.35 -29.71 -10.83
CA ILE A 122 7.33 -28.89 -11.49
C ILE A 122 6.07 -28.91 -10.62
N ASN A 123 5.41 -27.76 -10.47
CA ASN A 123 4.15 -27.70 -9.75
C ASN A 123 2.97 -28.04 -10.69
N PHE A 124 1.85 -28.49 -10.12
CA PHE A 124 0.69 -28.90 -10.92
C PHE A 124 0.06 -27.76 -11.71
N SER A 125 0.16 -26.51 -11.24
CA SER A 125 -0.34 -25.36 -11.98
C SER A 125 0.46 -25.13 -13.26
N THR A 126 1.79 -25.28 -13.22
CA THR A 126 2.65 -25.22 -14.41
C THR A 126 2.29 -26.34 -15.38
N LEU A 127 2.10 -27.59 -14.90
CA LEU A 127 1.66 -28.69 -15.76
C LEU A 127 0.31 -28.42 -16.41
N ARG A 128 -0.68 -27.93 -15.64
CA ARG A 128 -2.00 -27.56 -16.17
C ARG A 128 -1.89 -26.47 -17.24
N ASN A 129 -1.10 -25.44 -16.98
CA ASN A 129 -0.85 -24.34 -17.92
C ASN A 129 -0.23 -24.84 -19.22
N THR A 130 0.84 -25.63 -19.14
CA THR A 130 1.54 -26.17 -20.32
C THR A 130 0.60 -27.05 -21.14
N ASN A 131 -0.10 -28.01 -20.51
CA ASN A 131 -1.03 -28.89 -21.21
C ASN A 131 -2.15 -28.10 -21.90
N PHE A 132 -2.69 -27.07 -21.23
CA PHE A 132 -3.72 -26.22 -21.83
C PHE A 132 -3.17 -25.42 -23.03
N MET A 133 -1.99 -24.82 -22.88
CA MET A 133 -1.34 -24.05 -23.94
C MET A 133 -0.91 -24.89 -25.15
N ASP A 134 -0.69 -26.20 -24.99
CA ASP A 134 -0.36 -27.08 -26.11
C ASP A 134 -1.50 -27.11 -27.16
N GLU A 135 -2.75 -27.13 -26.68
CA GLU A 135 -3.96 -27.23 -27.49
C GLU A 135 -4.64 -25.87 -27.76
N PHE A 136 -4.41 -24.88 -26.88
CA PHE A 136 -5.05 -23.56 -26.97
C PHE A 136 -4.39 -22.64 -28.01
N GLU A 137 -5.21 -22.09 -28.90
CA GLU A 137 -4.81 -21.06 -29.86
C GLU A 137 -5.23 -19.68 -29.34
N GLY A 138 -4.34 -19.05 -28.56
CA GLY A 138 -4.55 -17.71 -27.99
C GLY A 138 -4.15 -16.57 -28.92
N GLY A 139 -4.59 -15.36 -28.59
CA GLY A 139 -4.31 -14.14 -29.37
C GLY A 139 -5.47 -13.67 -30.24
N ILE A 140 -5.40 -12.41 -30.65
CA ILE A 140 -6.33 -11.83 -31.63
C ILE A 140 -6.15 -12.52 -32.98
N GLN A 141 -7.27 -12.93 -33.55
CA GLN A 141 -7.44 -13.55 -34.85
C GLN A 141 -8.31 -12.64 -35.75
N ASN A 142 -8.18 -12.81 -37.07
CA ASN A 142 -8.94 -12.08 -38.09
C ASN A 142 -8.94 -10.54 -37.96
N LEU A 143 -7.86 -9.97 -37.42
CA LEU A 143 -7.72 -8.52 -37.22
C LEU A 143 -7.77 -7.76 -38.55
N SER A 144 -8.75 -6.86 -38.68
CA SER A 144 -8.90 -5.94 -39.82
C SER A 144 -9.08 -4.52 -39.28
N ILE A 145 -8.29 -3.56 -39.78
CA ILE A 145 -8.31 -2.17 -39.31
C ILE A 145 -8.47 -1.22 -40.50
N LYS A 146 -9.45 -0.32 -40.42
CA LYS A 146 -9.67 0.76 -41.40
C LYS A 146 -9.76 2.11 -40.70
N VAL A 147 -9.20 3.14 -41.31
CA VAL A 147 -9.28 4.52 -40.81
C VAL A 147 -10.06 5.37 -41.81
N ASN A 148 -11.13 6.02 -41.35
CA ASN A 148 -12.06 6.81 -42.16
C ASN A 148 -12.57 6.02 -43.40
N GLY A 149 -12.82 4.72 -43.21
CA GLY A 149 -13.27 3.80 -44.26
C GLY A 149 -12.19 3.34 -45.25
N SER A 150 -10.95 3.83 -45.13
CA SER A 150 -9.82 3.46 -46.00
C SER A 150 -8.91 2.43 -45.34
N GLU A 151 -8.31 1.56 -46.17
CA GLU A 151 -7.22 0.68 -45.74
C GLU A 151 -5.99 1.52 -45.36
N VAL A 152 -5.27 1.04 -44.35
CA VAL A 152 -4.08 1.69 -43.78
C VAL A 152 -2.96 0.67 -43.62
N HIS A 153 -1.71 1.13 -43.65
CA HIS A 153 -0.60 0.25 -43.34
C HIS A 153 -0.56 -0.02 -41.83
N THR A 154 -0.49 -1.29 -41.44
CA THR A 154 -0.40 -1.70 -40.04
C THR A 154 0.84 -2.55 -39.80
N LYS A 155 1.39 -2.46 -38.58
CA LYS A 155 2.50 -3.28 -38.13
C LYS A 155 2.24 -3.79 -36.72
N ILE A 156 2.01 -5.10 -36.61
CA ILE A 156 1.93 -5.78 -35.31
C ILE A 156 3.33 -5.84 -34.70
N VAL A 157 3.41 -5.49 -33.43
CA VAL A 157 4.59 -5.55 -32.56
C VAL A 157 4.14 -6.22 -31.26
N GLY A 158 4.14 -7.55 -31.26
CA GLY A 158 3.68 -8.39 -30.14
C GLY A 158 2.24 -8.10 -29.69
N THR A 159 2.10 -7.55 -28.48
CA THR A 159 0.82 -7.14 -27.88
C THR A 159 0.35 -5.74 -28.31
N MET A 160 0.97 -5.16 -29.34
CA MET A 160 0.62 -3.86 -29.90
C MET A 160 0.45 -3.92 -31.41
N VAL A 161 -0.29 -2.97 -31.99
CA VAL A 161 -0.28 -2.69 -33.43
C VAL A 161 -0.12 -1.21 -33.70
N ARG A 162 0.85 -0.87 -34.55
CA ARG A 162 1.01 0.48 -35.09
C ARG A 162 0.12 0.63 -36.32
N VAL A 163 -0.61 1.73 -36.39
CA VAL A 163 -1.44 2.10 -37.53
C VAL A 163 -0.88 3.38 -38.13
N ASP A 164 -0.34 3.29 -39.35
CA ASP A 164 0.26 4.42 -40.05
C ASP A 164 -0.85 5.20 -40.77
N LEU A 165 -1.06 6.46 -40.37
CA LEU A 165 -2.17 7.28 -40.89
C LEU A 165 -1.82 7.83 -42.29
N ASN A 166 -2.79 7.72 -43.22
CA ASN A 166 -2.63 8.28 -44.58
C ASN A 166 -2.51 9.81 -44.58
N GLN A 167 -3.08 10.46 -43.55
CA GLN A 167 -2.97 11.88 -43.28
C GLN A 167 -2.61 12.06 -41.81
N LYS A 168 -1.71 12.99 -41.51
CA LYS A 168 -1.39 13.33 -40.11
C LYS A 168 -2.65 13.85 -39.41
N LEU A 169 -2.83 13.47 -38.15
CA LEU A 169 -3.91 13.94 -37.30
C LEU A 169 -3.42 15.15 -36.51
N THR A 170 -3.97 16.34 -36.77
CA THR A 170 -3.57 17.56 -36.06
C THR A 170 -4.38 17.75 -34.77
N MET A 171 -4.04 18.78 -33.98
CA MET A 171 -4.79 19.13 -32.77
C MET A 171 -6.27 19.35 -33.07
N ASP A 172 -7.13 18.87 -32.18
CA ASP A 172 -8.60 18.88 -32.20
C ASP A 172 -9.27 18.13 -33.37
N GLU A 173 -8.48 17.46 -34.23
CA GLU A 173 -9.03 16.59 -35.27
C GLU A 173 -9.38 15.21 -34.71
N SER A 174 -10.44 14.62 -35.27
CA SER A 174 -10.86 13.24 -34.97
C SER A 174 -10.78 12.33 -36.19
N ILE A 175 -10.54 11.05 -35.96
CA ILE A 175 -10.63 9.98 -36.95
C ILE A 175 -11.55 8.86 -36.47
N LEU A 176 -12.15 8.14 -37.41
CA LEU A 176 -12.90 6.92 -37.14
C LEU A 176 -12.06 5.70 -37.50
N ILE A 177 -11.85 4.82 -36.54
CA ILE A 177 -11.08 3.59 -36.69
C ILE A 177 -12.07 2.44 -36.56
N LYS A 178 -12.29 1.69 -37.65
CA LYS A 178 -13.12 0.49 -37.61
C LYS A 178 -12.24 -0.74 -37.48
N ILE A 179 -12.54 -1.61 -36.51
CA ILE A 179 -11.76 -2.82 -36.23
C ILE A 179 -12.69 -4.03 -36.15
N ASP A 180 -12.36 -5.07 -36.90
CA ASP A 180 -13.00 -6.39 -36.79
C ASP A 180 -11.98 -7.38 -36.22
N TRP A 181 -12.40 -8.22 -35.27
CA TRP A 181 -11.52 -9.16 -34.58
C TRP A 181 -12.30 -10.32 -33.95
N ASP A 182 -11.60 -11.40 -33.64
CA ASP A 182 -12.11 -12.49 -32.79
C ASP A 182 -10.96 -13.18 -32.04
N PHE A 183 -11.27 -13.91 -30.97
CA PHE A 183 -10.29 -14.71 -30.22
C PHE A 183 -10.96 -15.85 -29.43
N ASN A 184 -10.17 -16.86 -29.09
CA ASN A 184 -10.61 -17.94 -28.19
C ASN A 184 -10.42 -17.52 -26.74
N ILE A 185 -11.45 -17.71 -25.92
CA ILE A 185 -11.45 -17.39 -24.49
C ILE A 185 -10.72 -18.51 -23.75
N GLY A 186 -9.70 -18.16 -22.97
CA GLY A 186 -8.91 -19.11 -22.20
C GLY A 186 -9.56 -19.49 -20.86
N GLU A 187 -9.20 -20.67 -20.33
CA GLU A 187 -9.64 -21.08 -18.99
C GLU A 187 -8.80 -20.39 -17.93
N THR A 188 -9.45 -19.63 -17.06
CA THR A 188 -8.78 -18.70 -16.14
C THR A 188 -7.80 -19.39 -15.21
N ASN A 189 -8.17 -20.55 -14.63
CA ASN A 189 -7.30 -21.23 -13.66
C ASN A 189 -6.12 -21.95 -14.32
N ALA A 190 -6.23 -22.37 -15.58
CA ALA A 190 -5.14 -22.96 -16.35
C ALA A 190 -4.15 -21.89 -16.77
N LEU A 191 -4.65 -20.74 -17.25
CA LEU A 191 -3.80 -19.64 -17.71
C LEU A 191 -3.25 -18.78 -16.57
N SER A 192 -3.90 -18.81 -15.39
CA SER A 192 -3.72 -17.79 -14.34
C SER A 192 -3.93 -16.38 -14.89
N SER A 193 -4.93 -16.22 -15.77
CA SER A 193 -5.24 -14.98 -16.46
C SER A 193 -6.18 -14.09 -15.64
N ARG A 194 -6.25 -12.80 -16.00
CA ARG A 194 -7.14 -11.79 -15.39
C ARG A 194 -8.54 -11.73 -16.02
N ASN A 195 -8.78 -12.59 -17.00
CA ASN A 195 -10.03 -12.76 -17.72
C ASN A 195 -10.11 -14.20 -18.25
N GLY A 196 -11.30 -14.65 -18.62
CA GLY A 196 -11.51 -15.97 -19.20
C GLY A 196 -12.83 -16.59 -18.78
N TYR A 197 -12.87 -17.91 -18.82
CA TYR A 197 -13.99 -18.70 -18.32
C TYR A 197 -13.54 -19.71 -17.26
N GLU A 198 -14.51 -20.23 -16.53
CA GLU A 198 -14.40 -21.49 -15.80
C GLU A 198 -15.62 -22.37 -16.08
N THR A 199 -15.48 -23.67 -15.86
CA THR A 199 -16.55 -24.65 -16.02
C THR A 199 -16.84 -25.33 -14.70
N PHE A 200 -18.13 -25.38 -14.34
CA PHE A 200 -18.63 -26.07 -13.16
C PHE A 200 -18.87 -27.57 -13.46
N GLU A 201 -19.01 -28.39 -12.42
CA GLU A 201 -19.26 -29.83 -12.56
C GLU A 201 -20.56 -30.16 -13.32
N ASP A 202 -21.53 -29.24 -13.29
CA ASP A 202 -22.79 -29.32 -14.03
C ASP A 202 -22.65 -28.94 -15.53
N GLY A 203 -21.45 -28.57 -15.97
CA GLY A 203 -21.16 -28.17 -17.34
C GLY A 203 -21.55 -26.72 -17.69
N ASN A 204 -21.92 -25.92 -16.71
CA ASN A 204 -22.17 -24.49 -16.90
C ASN A 204 -20.89 -23.67 -16.78
N ASP A 205 -20.80 -22.59 -17.56
CA ASP A 205 -19.65 -21.70 -17.56
C ASP A 205 -19.97 -20.35 -16.90
N ILE A 206 -18.98 -19.77 -16.21
CA ILE A 206 -18.96 -18.33 -15.89
C ILE A 206 -17.88 -17.69 -16.75
N PHE A 207 -18.27 -16.64 -17.49
CA PHE A 207 -17.36 -15.83 -18.28
C PHE A 207 -17.09 -14.51 -17.55
N LEU A 208 -15.82 -14.21 -17.30
CA LEU A 208 -15.33 -12.91 -16.82
C LEU A 208 -14.44 -12.32 -17.90
N ILE A 209 -14.94 -11.35 -18.64
CA ILE A 209 -14.32 -10.86 -19.87
C ILE A 209 -13.84 -9.44 -19.67
N ALA A 210 -12.53 -9.29 -19.73
CA ALA A 210 -11.81 -8.04 -19.58
C ALA A 210 -10.57 -8.05 -20.48
N GLN A 211 -9.99 -6.87 -20.77
CA GLN A 211 -8.81 -6.76 -21.65
C GLN A 211 -9.03 -7.47 -23.00
N TRP A 212 -10.25 -7.37 -23.53
CA TRP A 212 -10.79 -8.30 -24.53
C TRP A 212 -10.91 -7.70 -25.93
N TYR A 213 -10.87 -6.38 -26.04
CA TYR A 213 -10.99 -5.65 -27.30
C TYR A 213 -9.69 -4.89 -27.61
N PRO A 214 -9.42 -4.56 -28.87
CA PRO A 214 -8.34 -3.64 -29.22
C PRO A 214 -8.55 -2.25 -28.59
N ARG A 215 -7.61 -1.80 -27.75
CA ARG A 215 -7.73 -0.55 -26.98
C ARG A 215 -6.75 0.51 -27.49
N LEU A 216 -7.17 1.76 -27.65
CA LEU A 216 -6.22 2.84 -27.98
C LEU A 216 -5.15 2.98 -26.89
N VAL A 217 -3.89 3.04 -27.32
CA VAL A 217 -2.77 3.30 -26.43
C VAL A 217 -2.80 4.76 -25.98
N ALA A 218 -2.51 4.99 -24.69
CA ALA A 218 -2.38 6.35 -24.18
C ALA A 218 -1.24 7.13 -24.85
N PHE A 219 -1.50 8.41 -25.12
CA PHE A 219 -0.50 9.38 -25.55
C PHE A 219 -0.44 10.50 -24.52
N SER A 220 0.70 10.66 -23.86
CA SER A 220 0.86 11.56 -22.70
C SER A 220 1.85 12.69 -22.95
N ASP A 221 1.75 13.74 -22.13
CA ASP A 221 2.66 14.88 -22.10
C ASP A 221 4.05 14.57 -21.51
N TYR A 222 4.20 13.46 -20.78
CA TYR A 222 5.47 13.08 -20.13
C TYR A 222 6.21 11.92 -20.80
N GLU A 223 5.52 11.02 -21.53
CA GLU A 223 6.15 9.85 -22.18
C GLU A 223 5.83 9.76 -23.68
N GLY A 224 4.83 10.49 -24.18
CA GLY A 224 4.29 10.26 -25.52
C GLY A 224 3.53 8.94 -25.56
N TRP A 225 3.82 8.07 -26.53
CA TRP A 225 3.11 6.80 -26.71
C TRP A 225 3.50 5.75 -25.67
N HIS A 226 2.52 5.22 -24.95
CA HIS A 226 2.69 4.15 -23.94
C HIS A 226 2.72 2.74 -24.57
N ASN A 227 3.61 2.52 -25.53
CA ASN A 227 3.55 1.37 -26.44
C ASN A 227 4.52 0.22 -26.12
N LYS A 228 5.02 0.13 -24.88
CA LYS A 228 5.78 -1.04 -24.40
C LYS A 228 4.92 -2.31 -24.53
N GLU A 229 5.45 -3.45 -24.93
CA GLU A 229 4.65 -4.69 -24.97
C GLU A 229 4.15 -5.07 -23.56
N PHE A 230 2.89 -5.47 -23.45
CA PHE A 230 2.32 -6.06 -22.24
C PHE A 230 2.87 -7.48 -22.05
N ILE A 231 3.47 -7.73 -20.88
CA ILE A 231 4.06 -9.01 -20.51
C ILE A 231 3.53 -9.55 -19.17
N GLY A 232 2.44 -8.97 -18.65
CA GLY A 232 1.65 -9.56 -17.58
C GLY A 232 1.61 -8.79 -16.26
N ASN A 233 2.72 -8.18 -15.80
CA ASN A 233 2.72 -7.61 -14.44
C ASN A 233 2.13 -6.20 -14.39
N GLY A 234 2.71 -5.23 -15.11
CA GLY A 234 2.18 -3.87 -15.15
C GLY A 234 0.98 -3.82 -16.08
N GLU A 235 -0.20 -3.49 -15.57
CA GLU A 235 -1.43 -3.62 -16.33
C GLU A 235 -1.55 -2.55 -17.42
N PHE A 236 -2.35 -1.50 -17.23
CA PHE A 236 -2.73 -0.66 -18.36
C PHE A 236 -2.83 0.82 -17.99
N THR A 237 -2.54 1.64 -18.99
CA THR A 237 -2.73 3.09 -18.98
C THR A 237 -3.51 3.42 -20.25
N LEU A 238 -4.75 3.90 -20.08
CA LEU A 238 -5.73 4.05 -21.16
C LEU A 238 -6.32 5.46 -21.19
N GLU A 239 -6.86 5.85 -22.34
CA GLU A 239 -7.58 7.12 -22.49
C GLU A 239 -9.03 7.00 -22.04
N PHE A 240 -9.60 8.11 -21.58
CA PHE A 240 -11.02 8.17 -21.27
C PHE A 240 -11.86 8.34 -22.54
N GLY A 241 -13.08 7.81 -22.50
CA GLY A 241 -14.11 8.14 -23.48
C GLY A 241 -15.46 7.51 -23.16
N ASN A 242 -16.39 7.66 -24.09
CA ASN A 242 -17.73 7.11 -23.97
C ASN A 242 -17.83 5.76 -24.68
N TYR A 243 -18.64 4.85 -24.14
CA TYR A 243 -18.83 3.50 -24.64
C TYR A 243 -20.30 3.22 -24.88
N ASP A 244 -20.63 2.76 -26.10
CA ASP A 244 -21.90 2.11 -26.44
C ASP A 244 -21.58 0.66 -26.81
N VAL A 245 -22.02 -0.29 -25.98
CA VAL A 245 -21.65 -1.70 -26.12
C VAL A 245 -22.88 -2.60 -26.20
N SER A 246 -22.96 -3.36 -27.29
CA SER A 246 -23.98 -4.37 -27.54
C SER A 246 -23.40 -5.78 -27.34
N ILE A 247 -23.89 -6.49 -26.32
CA ILE A 247 -23.40 -7.81 -25.90
C ILE A 247 -24.45 -8.88 -26.20
N THR A 248 -24.19 -9.72 -27.21
CA THR A 248 -25.06 -10.84 -27.58
C THR A 248 -24.63 -12.14 -26.90
N VAL A 249 -25.49 -12.69 -26.05
CA VAL A 249 -25.25 -13.92 -25.25
C VAL A 249 -26.45 -14.88 -25.34
N PRO A 250 -26.31 -16.14 -24.90
CA PRO A 250 -27.46 -17.03 -24.70
C PRO A 250 -28.55 -16.37 -23.84
N SER A 251 -29.82 -16.57 -24.20
CA SER A 251 -30.96 -15.80 -23.67
C SER A 251 -31.30 -16.05 -22.19
N ASP A 252 -30.73 -17.11 -21.63
CA ASP A 252 -30.76 -17.58 -20.24
C ASP A 252 -29.63 -16.97 -19.39
N HIS A 253 -28.64 -16.32 -20.01
CA HIS A 253 -27.59 -15.62 -19.26
C HIS A 253 -28.08 -14.31 -18.64
N ILE A 254 -27.53 -14.00 -17.47
CA ILE A 254 -27.52 -12.66 -16.89
C ILE A 254 -26.17 -12.02 -17.23
N VAL A 255 -26.18 -10.73 -17.56
CA VAL A 255 -24.97 -9.96 -17.88
C VAL A 255 -24.78 -8.85 -16.84
N SER A 256 -23.57 -8.77 -16.29
CA SER A 256 -23.06 -7.64 -15.51
C SER A 256 -21.98 -6.97 -16.36
N SER A 257 -21.92 -5.64 -16.34
CA SER A 257 -21.01 -4.90 -17.22
C SER A 257 -20.65 -3.54 -16.64
N THR A 258 -19.51 -3.00 -17.06
CA THR A 258 -19.29 -1.55 -17.07
C THR A 258 -20.48 -0.87 -17.75
N GLY A 259 -20.97 0.23 -17.17
CA GLY A 259 -22.04 1.06 -17.73
C GLY A 259 -23.42 0.79 -17.15
N VAL A 260 -24.42 1.41 -17.77
CA VAL A 260 -25.84 1.32 -17.43
C VAL A 260 -26.58 0.53 -18.51
N LEU A 261 -27.41 -0.42 -18.10
CA LEU A 261 -28.27 -1.17 -19.01
C LEU A 261 -29.37 -0.27 -19.61
N THR A 262 -29.31 0.01 -20.90
CA THR A 262 -30.22 0.95 -21.57
C THR A 262 -31.47 0.26 -22.14
N ASN A 263 -31.40 -1.02 -22.48
CA ASN A 263 -32.50 -1.77 -23.08
C ASN A 263 -33.23 -2.72 -22.13
N SER A 264 -33.28 -2.37 -20.83
CA SER A 264 -33.83 -3.23 -19.76
C SER A 264 -35.26 -3.72 -20.00
N GLU A 265 -36.10 -2.97 -20.72
CA GLU A 265 -37.48 -3.36 -21.05
C GLU A 265 -37.58 -4.58 -21.97
N LYS A 266 -36.58 -4.76 -22.85
CA LYS A 266 -36.50 -5.89 -23.79
C LYS A 266 -35.89 -7.13 -23.14
N ILE A 267 -35.05 -6.93 -22.13
CA ILE A 267 -34.21 -7.98 -21.54
C ILE A 267 -34.78 -8.54 -20.24
N LEU A 268 -35.23 -7.67 -19.34
CA LEU A 268 -35.67 -8.04 -18.01
C LEU A 268 -37.18 -8.29 -17.95
N SER A 269 -37.57 -9.33 -17.22
CA SER A 269 -38.99 -9.58 -16.92
C SER A 269 -39.60 -8.40 -16.14
N LYS A 270 -40.93 -8.26 -16.21
CA LYS A 270 -41.66 -7.21 -15.47
C LYS A 270 -41.36 -7.26 -13.96
N GLU A 271 -41.23 -8.46 -13.40
CA GLU A 271 -40.95 -8.65 -11.98
C GLU A 271 -39.51 -8.22 -11.64
N ARG A 272 -38.50 -8.61 -12.44
CA ARG A 272 -37.11 -8.18 -12.24
C ARG A 272 -36.96 -6.65 -12.30
N ARG A 273 -37.64 -5.99 -13.26
CA ARG A 273 -37.65 -4.53 -13.36
C ARG A 273 -38.30 -3.86 -12.14
N LYS A 274 -39.39 -4.45 -11.62
CA LYS A 274 -40.03 -3.98 -10.40
C LYS A 274 -39.09 -4.08 -9.19
N ARG A 275 -38.40 -5.22 -9.02
CA ARG A 275 -37.41 -5.40 -7.95
C ARG A 275 -36.25 -4.41 -8.12
N LEU A 276 -35.74 -4.20 -9.33
CA LEU A 276 -34.66 -3.24 -9.57
C LEU A 276 -35.06 -1.81 -9.18
N LYS A 277 -36.30 -1.41 -9.50
CA LYS A 277 -36.86 -0.11 -9.09
C LYS A 277 -37.04 0.02 -7.57
N GLN A 278 -37.34 -1.09 -6.89
CA GLN A 278 -37.40 -1.12 -5.42
C GLN A 278 -36.00 -0.98 -4.80
N ALA A 279 -34.98 -1.58 -5.42
CA ALA A 279 -33.61 -1.56 -4.94
C ALA A 279 -33.04 -0.14 -4.84
N GLU A 280 -33.39 0.75 -5.78
CA GLU A 280 -33.01 2.18 -5.77
C GLU A 280 -33.30 2.89 -4.43
N ASN A 281 -34.31 2.43 -3.68
CA ASN A 281 -34.71 3.03 -2.41
C ASN A 281 -34.45 2.13 -1.20
N SER A 282 -33.87 0.95 -1.41
CA SER A 282 -33.59 0.01 -0.35
C SER A 282 -32.27 0.32 0.33
N VAL A 283 -32.26 0.28 1.67
CA VAL A 283 -31.05 0.42 2.49
C VAL A 283 -30.28 -0.91 2.55
N THR A 284 -30.97 -2.03 2.37
CA THR A 284 -30.38 -3.38 2.36
C THR A 284 -30.51 -4.01 0.97
N PRO A 285 -29.59 -4.90 0.56
CA PRO A 285 -29.69 -5.61 -0.70
C PRO A 285 -31.01 -6.36 -0.86
N ILE A 286 -31.58 -6.32 -2.08
CA ILE A 286 -32.72 -7.15 -2.47
C ILE A 286 -32.38 -7.95 -3.72
N PHE A 287 -32.88 -9.18 -3.79
CA PHE A 287 -32.67 -10.05 -4.94
C PHE A 287 -33.45 -9.57 -6.16
N ILE A 288 -32.75 -9.32 -7.25
CA ILE A 288 -33.32 -9.14 -8.59
C ILE A 288 -33.53 -10.51 -9.23
N VAL A 289 -32.52 -11.38 -9.14
CA VAL A 289 -32.59 -12.82 -9.45
C VAL A 289 -32.28 -13.58 -8.17
N SER A 290 -33.22 -14.38 -7.67
CA SER A 290 -33.03 -15.12 -6.41
C SER A 290 -32.17 -16.38 -6.60
N PRO A 291 -31.62 -16.94 -5.50
CA PRO A 291 -30.92 -18.24 -5.53
C PRO A 291 -31.73 -19.35 -6.22
N GLU A 292 -33.03 -19.43 -5.93
CA GLU A 292 -33.94 -20.44 -6.50
C GLU A 292 -34.19 -20.20 -7.99
N GLU A 293 -34.30 -18.94 -8.42
CA GLU A 293 -34.43 -18.58 -9.83
C GLU A 293 -33.16 -18.95 -10.60
N ALA A 294 -31.98 -18.66 -10.07
CA ALA A 294 -30.70 -19.03 -10.68
C ALA A 294 -30.55 -20.57 -10.77
N LEU A 295 -30.88 -21.31 -9.71
CA LEU A 295 -30.89 -22.79 -9.72
C LEU A 295 -31.88 -23.38 -10.73
N ALA A 296 -32.99 -22.69 -11.02
CA ALA A 296 -33.94 -23.14 -12.02
C ALA A 296 -33.43 -22.90 -13.45
N ILE A 297 -32.77 -21.76 -13.67
CA ILE A 297 -32.21 -21.36 -14.98
C ILE A 297 -31.04 -22.27 -15.37
N GLU A 298 -30.15 -22.60 -14.45
CA GLU A 298 -28.92 -23.35 -14.77
C GLU A 298 -29.14 -24.82 -15.19
N LYS A 299 -30.38 -25.32 -15.10
CA LYS A 299 -30.76 -26.70 -15.48
C LYS A 299 -30.91 -26.92 -16.98
N GLU A 300 -31.22 -25.88 -17.74
CA GLU A 300 -31.47 -25.96 -19.18
C GLU A 300 -30.63 -24.89 -19.90
N LYS A 301 -29.96 -25.26 -21.00
CA LYS A 301 -29.20 -24.32 -21.83
C LYS A 301 -30.04 -23.81 -22.99
N SER A 302 -30.23 -22.50 -23.09
CA SER A 302 -30.99 -21.92 -24.20
C SER A 302 -30.15 -21.81 -25.47
N GLN A 303 -30.74 -22.19 -26.61
CA GLN A 303 -30.16 -21.97 -27.94
C GLN A 303 -30.53 -20.60 -28.53
N SER A 304 -31.52 -19.91 -27.95
CA SER A 304 -31.90 -18.56 -28.37
C SER A 304 -30.97 -17.53 -27.74
N LYS A 305 -30.76 -16.40 -28.40
CA LYS A 305 -29.85 -15.32 -27.96
C LYS A 305 -30.60 -14.05 -27.59
N LYS A 306 -29.96 -13.21 -26.77
CA LYS A 306 -30.39 -11.84 -26.44
C LYS A 306 -29.21 -10.88 -26.49
N THR A 307 -29.48 -9.64 -26.89
CA THR A 307 -28.47 -8.58 -26.96
C THR A 307 -28.71 -7.55 -25.87
N TRP A 308 -27.81 -7.47 -24.90
CA TRP A 308 -27.80 -6.46 -23.84
C TRP A 308 -27.10 -5.21 -24.35
N GLN A 309 -27.64 -4.02 -24.06
CA GLN A 309 -27.04 -2.75 -24.48
C GLN A 309 -26.64 -1.94 -23.25
N PHE A 310 -25.38 -1.51 -23.22
CA PHE A 310 -24.79 -0.75 -22.12
C PHE A 310 -24.16 0.53 -22.62
N GLU A 311 -24.39 1.62 -21.87
CA GLU A 311 -23.74 2.91 -22.10
C GLU A 311 -22.88 3.28 -20.88
N ALA A 312 -21.66 3.76 -21.11
CA ALA A 312 -20.78 4.28 -20.06
C ALA A 312 -20.11 5.57 -20.51
N ASP A 313 -20.26 6.63 -19.71
CA ASP A 313 -19.68 7.94 -20.01
C ASP A 313 -18.35 8.15 -19.28
N ASN A 314 -17.37 8.66 -20.02
CA ASN A 314 -16.06 9.09 -19.51
C ASN A 314 -15.36 8.03 -18.63
N VAL A 315 -15.29 6.80 -19.12
CA VAL A 315 -14.57 5.68 -18.50
C VAL A 315 -13.32 5.35 -19.30
N ARG A 316 -12.34 4.72 -18.66
CA ARG A 316 -11.05 4.36 -19.28
C ARG A 316 -10.98 2.94 -19.84
N ASP A 317 -11.94 2.09 -19.48
CA ASP A 317 -11.99 0.70 -19.94
C ASP A 317 -13.40 0.11 -19.77
N PHE A 318 -13.62 -1.07 -20.34
CA PHE A 318 -14.91 -1.76 -20.34
C PHE A 318 -14.73 -3.26 -20.09
N ALA A 319 -15.36 -3.78 -19.04
CA ALA A 319 -15.39 -5.21 -18.73
C ALA A 319 -16.82 -5.70 -18.51
N TRP A 320 -17.02 -7.01 -18.67
CA TRP A 320 -18.33 -7.62 -18.48
C TRP A 320 -18.20 -9.06 -18.02
N ALA A 321 -19.28 -9.57 -17.45
CA ALA A 321 -19.42 -10.93 -17.00
C ALA A 321 -20.75 -11.51 -17.46
N SER A 322 -20.77 -12.81 -17.75
CA SER A 322 -22.00 -13.47 -18.18
C SER A 322 -22.06 -14.91 -17.71
N SER A 323 -23.22 -15.29 -17.17
CA SER A 323 -23.53 -16.67 -16.84
C SER A 323 -25.02 -16.85 -16.60
N ARG A 324 -25.49 -18.08 -16.80
CA ARG A 324 -26.80 -18.54 -16.36
C ARG A 324 -26.87 -18.87 -14.86
N LYS A 325 -25.71 -19.02 -14.20
CA LYS A 325 -25.62 -19.33 -12.76
C LYS A 325 -25.84 -18.11 -11.86
N PHE A 326 -25.84 -16.89 -12.42
CA PHE A 326 -25.84 -15.68 -11.62
C PHE A 326 -27.16 -15.44 -10.86
N ILE A 327 -27.03 -15.41 -9.54
CA ILE A 327 -27.82 -14.63 -8.61
C ILE A 327 -27.46 -13.16 -8.82
N TRP A 328 -28.44 -12.26 -8.66
CA TRP A 328 -28.23 -10.82 -8.76
C TRP A 328 -28.96 -10.14 -7.61
N ASP A 329 -28.24 -9.43 -6.74
CA ASP A 329 -28.82 -8.54 -5.74
C ASP A 329 -28.37 -7.08 -5.95
N ALA A 330 -29.16 -6.13 -5.44
CA ALA A 330 -28.89 -4.70 -5.59
C ALA A 330 -29.46 -3.86 -4.45
N ALA A 331 -28.84 -2.70 -4.21
CA ALA A 331 -29.31 -1.63 -3.33
C ALA A 331 -28.91 -0.25 -3.86
N GLY A 332 -29.66 0.78 -3.49
CA GLY A 332 -29.41 2.17 -3.86
C GLY A 332 -28.54 2.88 -2.83
N TYR A 333 -27.31 3.24 -3.19
CA TYR A 333 -26.42 4.06 -2.39
C TYR A 333 -26.68 5.54 -2.66
N LYS A 334 -27.13 6.28 -1.64
CA LYS A 334 -27.40 7.71 -1.72
C LYS A 334 -26.20 8.51 -1.20
N GLN A 335 -25.75 9.49 -1.97
CA GLN A 335 -24.58 10.31 -1.67
C GLN A 335 -24.87 11.80 -1.87
N ASN A 336 -24.01 12.66 -1.35
CA ASN A 336 -24.17 14.12 -1.41
C ASN A 336 -23.58 14.71 -2.70
N SER A 337 -23.89 14.08 -3.83
CA SER A 337 -23.45 14.54 -5.16
C SER A 337 -24.57 15.30 -5.86
N LYS A 338 -24.24 16.44 -6.47
CA LYS A 338 -25.19 17.20 -7.29
C LYS A 338 -25.50 16.49 -8.61
N ASP A 339 -24.47 15.90 -9.20
CA ASP A 339 -24.54 15.32 -10.55
C ASP A 339 -24.97 13.85 -10.51
N ASN A 340 -24.67 13.14 -9.42
CA ASN A 340 -24.95 11.71 -9.29
C ASN A 340 -25.42 11.32 -7.86
N PRO A 341 -26.62 11.73 -7.43
CA PRO A 341 -27.08 11.53 -6.05
C PRO A 341 -27.40 10.08 -5.67
N LEU A 342 -27.54 9.19 -6.65
CA LEU A 342 -27.89 7.78 -6.45
C LEU A 342 -26.96 6.89 -7.30
N VAL A 343 -26.26 5.97 -6.63
CA VAL A 343 -25.47 4.91 -7.27
C VAL A 343 -26.14 3.57 -6.99
N MET A 344 -26.29 2.73 -8.01
CA MET A 344 -26.74 1.36 -7.80
C MET A 344 -25.56 0.46 -7.45
N ALA A 345 -25.50 0.02 -6.18
CA ALA A 345 -24.60 -1.03 -5.72
C ALA A 345 -25.21 -2.39 -6.05
N MET A 346 -24.45 -3.27 -6.69
CA MET A 346 -24.95 -4.58 -7.13
C MET A 346 -23.93 -5.69 -6.93
N SER A 347 -24.41 -6.92 -6.76
CA SER A 347 -23.55 -8.11 -6.81
C SER A 347 -24.14 -9.21 -7.70
N PHE A 348 -23.25 -9.91 -8.41
CA PHE A 348 -23.58 -11.02 -9.30
C PHE A 348 -22.74 -12.23 -8.94
N TYR A 349 -23.35 -13.36 -8.61
CA TYR A 349 -22.59 -14.50 -8.09
C TYR A 349 -23.38 -15.80 -8.22
N PRO A 350 -22.73 -16.98 -8.28
CA PRO A 350 -23.43 -18.24 -8.37
C PRO A 350 -23.87 -18.75 -7.00
N ASN A 351 -24.68 -19.81 -6.95
CA ASN A 351 -25.10 -20.44 -5.68
C ASN A 351 -23.90 -20.94 -4.83
N GLU A 352 -22.73 -21.15 -5.44
CA GLU A 352 -21.47 -21.42 -4.76
C GLU A 352 -20.95 -20.26 -3.91
N GLY A 353 -21.47 -19.04 -4.08
CA GLY A 353 -21.18 -17.89 -3.20
C GLY A 353 -22.03 -17.85 -1.92
N GLU A 354 -23.12 -18.62 -1.85
CA GLU A 354 -24.05 -18.56 -0.72
C GLU A 354 -23.53 -19.29 0.52
N PRO A 355 -23.86 -18.83 1.75
CA PRO A 355 -24.60 -17.60 2.07
C PRO A 355 -23.66 -16.41 2.33
N LEU A 356 -22.40 -16.49 1.88
CA LEU A 356 -21.39 -15.48 2.17
C LEU A 356 -21.66 -14.21 1.36
N TRP A 357 -21.95 -14.36 0.06
CA TRP A 357 -22.14 -13.25 -0.86
C TRP A 357 -23.43 -12.46 -0.61
N SER A 358 -24.59 -13.11 -0.52
CA SER A 358 -25.86 -12.44 -0.20
C SER A 358 -25.85 -11.63 1.09
N LYS A 359 -24.97 -12.01 2.03
CA LYS A 359 -24.88 -11.34 3.32
C LYS A 359 -23.99 -10.10 3.31
N TYR A 360 -22.90 -10.10 2.55
CA TYR A 360 -21.86 -9.07 2.67
C TYR A 360 -21.59 -8.30 1.39
N SER A 361 -21.70 -8.92 0.20
CA SER A 361 -21.10 -8.35 -1.02
C SER A 361 -21.60 -6.93 -1.32
N THR A 362 -22.90 -6.75 -1.53
CA THR A 362 -23.48 -5.43 -1.87
C THR A 362 -23.40 -4.43 -0.72
N GLU A 363 -23.42 -4.88 0.54
CA GLU A 363 -23.19 -4.01 1.71
C GLU A 363 -21.76 -3.44 1.71
N VAL A 364 -20.77 -4.28 1.37
CA VAL A 364 -19.37 -3.87 1.30
C VAL A 364 -19.14 -2.91 0.12
N VAL A 365 -19.82 -3.11 -1.02
CA VAL A 365 -19.79 -2.15 -2.14
C VAL A 365 -20.26 -0.75 -1.68
N MET A 366 -21.39 -0.67 -0.98
CA MET A 366 -21.91 0.60 -0.44
C MET A 366 -20.99 1.22 0.61
N HIS A 367 -20.45 0.39 1.52
CA HIS A 367 -19.48 0.83 2.54
C HIS A 367 -18.24 1.43 1.91
N THR A 368 -17.68 0.76 0.91
CA THR A 368 -16.46 1.21 0.22
C THR A 368 -16.67 2.58 -0.41
N MET A 369 -17.75 2.77 -1.18
CA MET A 369 -18.07 4.08 -1.75
C MET A 369 -18.18 5.17 -0.69
N LYS A 370 -18.83 4.88 0.45
CA LYS A 370 -18.97 5.83 1.55
C LYS A 370 -17.63 6.27 2.14
N ILE A 371 -16.74 5.31 2.42
CA ILE A 371 -15.46 5.63 3.05
C ILE A 371 -14.50 6.28 2.05
N TYR A 372 -14.44 5.81 0.80
CA TYR A 372 -13.58 6.41 -0.22
C TYR A 372 -14.02 7.85 -0.54
N SER A 373 -15.33 8.12 -0.70
CA SER A 373 -15.85 9.48 -0.93
C SER A 373 -15.47 10.46 0.18
N LYS A 374 -15.43 10.00 1.44
CA LYS A 374 -15.05 10.83 2.60
C LYS A 374 -13.64 11.40 2.43
N TYR A 375 -12.69 10.56 2.01
CA TYR A 375 -11.27 10.92 1.87
C TYR A 375 -10.86 11.42 0.48
N THR A 376 -11.77 11.38 -0.52
CA THR A 376 -11.46 11.76 -1.92
C THR A 376 -12.53 12.68 -2.54
N PHE A 377 -13.41 12.16 -3.38
CA PHE A 377 -14.50 12.87 -4.04
C PHE A 377 -15.74 11.96 -4.10
N GLU A 378 -16.92 12.52 -4.32
CA GLU A 378 -18.13 11.70 -4.50
C GLU A 378 -18.03 10.80 -5.75
N TYR A 379 -18.52 9.56 -5.63
CA TYR A 379 -18.47 8.55 -6.68
C TYR A 379 -19.22 9.01 -7.94
N PRO A 380 -18.55 9.20 -9.08
CA PRO A 380 -19.16 9.88 -10.22
C PRO A 380 -20.01 8.97 -11.11
N TYR A 381 -19.88 7.66 -11.02
CA TYR A 381 -20.56 6.72 -11.93
C TYR A 381 -21.92 6.22 -11.38
N PRO A 382 -22.87 5.83 -12.25
CA PRO A 382 -24.22 5.44 -11.84
C PRO A 382 -24.31 4.05 -11.21
N THR A 383 -23.32 3.18 -11.40
CA THR A 383 -23.31 1.81 -10.87
C THR A 383 -21.96 1.43 -10.26
N ALA A 384 -21.97 0.49 -9.31
CA ALA A 384 -20.79 -0.16 -8.76
C ALA A 384 -21.12 -1.64 -8.50
N GLN A 385 -20.35 -2.55 -9.09
CA GLN A 385 -20.72 -3.96 -9.20
C GLN A 385 -19.59 -4.88 -8.72
N SER A 386 -19.94 -5.90 -7.94
CA SER A 386 -19.05 -7.00 -7.52
C SER A 386 -19.50 -8.32 -8.14
N VAL A 387 -18.62 -9.01 -8.83
CA VAL A 387 -18.95 -10.25 -9.55
C VAL A 387 -18.10 -11.41 -9.06
N ASN A 388 -18.74 -12.52 -8.68
CA ASN A 388 -18.03 -13.76 -8.36
C ASN A 388 -17.69 -14.53 -9.63
N GLY A 389 -16.44 -14.96 -9.75
CA GLY A 389 -16.00 -15.88 -10.81
C GLY A 389 -14.61 -16.45 -10.52
N PRO A 390 -13.91 -16.95 -11.55
CA PRO A 390 -12.59 -17.56 -11.37
C PRO A 390 -11.46 -16.56 -11.11
N VAL A 391 -11.69 -15.26 -11.35
CA VAL A 391 -10.75 -14.19 -11.03
C VAL A 391 -11.03 -13.72 -9.60
N GLY A 392 -10.03 -13.80 -8.73
CA GLY A 392 -10.19 -13.63 -7.29
C GLY A 392 -10.16 -12.19 -6.76
N GLY A 393 -9.72 -11.25 -7.59
CA GLY A 393 -9.58 -9.80 -7.34
C GLY A 393 -9.09 -9.16 -8.64
N MET A 394 -9.88 -8.27 -9.22
CA MET A 394 -9.54 -7.50 -10.42
C MET A 394 -10.55 -6.36 -10.63
N GLU A 395 -10.03 -5.20 -10.97
CA GLU A 395 -10.75 -3.95 -11.08
C GLU A 395 -11.04 -3.52 -12.52
N TYR A 396 -12.22 -2.95 -12.75
CA TYR A 396 -12.56 -2.22 -13.97
C TYR A 396 -13.57 -1.11 -13.63
N PRO A 397 -13.80 -0.12 -14.51
CA PRO A 397 -14.78 0.93 -14.23
C PRO A 397 -16.17 0.32 -13.98
N MET A 398 -16.76 0.65 -12.82
CA MET A 398 -18.09 0.18 -12.36
C MET A 398 -18.25 -1.31 -12.09
N ILE A 399 -17.29 -2.18 -12.41
CA ILE A 399 -17.39 -3.64 -12.28
C ILE A 399 -16.08 -4.23 -11.77
N THR A 400 -16.18 -5.16 -10.82
CA THR A 400 -15.03 -5.81 -10.19
C THR A 400 -15.24 -7.31 -10.13
N PHE A 401 -14.16 -8.09 -10.26
CA PHE A 401 -14.18 -9.54 -10.15
C PHE A 401 -13.59 -9.97 -8.81
N ASN A 402 -14.35 -10.71 -8.01
CA ASN A 402 -14.00 -11.02 -6.63
C ASN A 402 -14.19 -12.50 -6.28
N GLY A 403 -13.34 -12.99 -5.38
CA GLY A 403 -13.54 -14.23 -4.63
C GLY A 403 -14.00 -13.98 -3.18
N PRO A 404 -14.16 -15.02 -2.35
CA PRO A 404 -14.03 -16.44 -2.63
C PRO A 404 -15.42 -17.10 -2.83
N ARG A 405 -15.44 -18.40 -3.10
CA ARG A 405 -16.63 -19.25 -2.97
C ARG A 405 -16.70 -19.93 -1.61
N THR A 406 -17.89 -20.40 -1.23
CA THR A 406 -18.09 -21.20 -0.03
C THR A 406 -17.95 -22.69 -0.33
N VAL A 407 -17.74 -23.49 0.72
CA VAL A 407 -17.57 -24.94 0.60
C VAL A 407 -18.82 -25.64 1.15
N ALA A 408 -19.39 -26.54 0.36
CA ALA A 408 -20.46 -27.43 0.80
C ALA A 408 -19.90 -28.62 1.60
N ASP A 409 -20.60 -29.02 2.65
CA ASP A 409 -20.35 -30.29 3.33
C ASP A 409 -21.05 -31.48 2.63
N GLU A 410 -20.91 -32.69 3.20
CA GLU A 410 -21.50 -33.93 2.67
C GLU A 410 -23.03 -33.89 2.56
N ASN A 411 -23.70 -32.98 3.29
CA ASN A 411 -25.15 -32.79 3.24
C ASN A 411 -25.57 -31.64 2.32
N GLY A 412 -24.61 -31.05 1.57
CA GLY A 412 -24.85 -29.90 0.71
C GLY A 412 -24.95 -28.57 1.45
N ILE A 413 -24.67 -28.51 2.77
CA ILE A 413 -24.73 -27.26 3.54
C ILE A 413 -23.45 -26.47 3.28
N ARG A 414 -23.59 -25.28 2.71
CA ARG A 414 -22.48 -24.37 2.44
C ARG A 414 -22.05 -23.61 3.69
N THR A 415 -20.74 -23.60 3.96
CA THR A 415 -20.13 -22.91 5.10
C THR A 415 -18.86 -22.17 4.68
N TYR A 416 -18.42 -21.22 5.49
CA TYR A 416 -17.19 -20.47 5.28
C TYR A 416 -16.45 -20.23 6.61
N SER A 417 -15.14 -20.04 6.51
CA SER A 417 -14.22 -19.72 7.59
C SER A 417 -14.16 -18.22 7.85
N ARG A 418 -13.62 -17.84 9.01
CA ARG A 418 -13.35 -16.43 9.33
C ARG A 418 -12.45 -15.76 8.28
N SER A 419 -11.43 -16.47 7.80
CA SER A 419 -10.53 -15.94 6.77
C SER A 419 -11.22 -15.74 5.43
N GLU A 420 -12.17 -16.60 5.04
CA GLU A 420 -12.94 -16.40 3.80
C GLU A 420 -13.90 -15.21 3.92
N LYS A 421 -14.49 -15.00 5.11
CA LYS A 421 -15.28 -13.78 5.39
C LYS A 421 -14.43 -12.52 5.30
N GLU A 422 -13.31 -12.48 6.03
CA GLU A 422 -12.39 -11.34 6.03
C GLU A 422 -11.90 -11.09 4.60
N PHE A 423 -11.46 -12.13 3.88
CA PHE A 423 -11.02 -12.02 2.48
C PHE A 423 -12.09 -11.45 1.55
N LEU A 424 -13.35 -11.92 1.58
CA LEU A 424 -14.42 -11.35 0.74
C LEU A 424 -14.60 -9.86 0.99
N ILE A 425 -14.65 -9.46 2.27
CA ILE A 425 -14.86 -8.06 2.64
C ILE A 425 -13.67 -7.22 2.16
N GLY A 426 -12.44 -7.67 2.43
CA GLY A 426 -11.23 -6.94 2.09
C GLY A 426 -11.05 -6.79 0.58
N VAL A 427 -11.28 -7.88 -0.19
CA VAL A 427 -11.13 -7.84 -1.64
C VAL A 427 -12.18 -6.97 -2.29
N ILE A 428 -13.46 -7.03 -1.88
CA ILE A 428 -14.47 -6.11 -2.43
C ILE A 428 -14.14 -4.65 -2.10
N ILE A 429 -13.64 -4.35 -0.88
CA ILE A 429 -13.16 -3.00 -0.55
C ILE A 429 -12.05 -2.58 -1.50
N HIS A 430 -11.07 -3.46 -1.73
CA HIS A 430 -9.94 -3.19 -2.60
C HIS A 430 -10.40 -2.94 -4.05
N GLU A 431 -11.13 -3.87 -4.65
CA GLU A 431 -11.49 -3.77 -6.06
C GLU A 431 -12.48 -2.63 -6.33
N ILE A 432 -13.48 -2.39 -5.45
CA ILE A 432 -14.38 -1.23 -5.59
C ILE A 432 -13.60 0.07 -5.35
N GLY A 433 -12.61 0.03 -4.46
CA GLY A 433 -11.69 1.13 -4.22
C GLY A 433 -10.89 1.51 -5.47
N HIS A 434 -10.54 0.53 -6.30
CA HIS A 434 -9.84 0.78 -7.54
C HIS A 434 -10.65 1.60 -8.55
N ILE A 435 -11.98 1.66 -8.40
CA ILE A 435 -12.79 2.55 -9.22
C ILE A 435 -12.37 4.02 -9.02
N TYR A 436 -11.87 4.38 -7.83
CA TYR A 436 -11.26 5.70 -7.58
C TYR A 436 -9.82 5.76 -8.12
N PHE A 437 -9.00 4.76 -7.79
CA PHE A 437 -7.58 4.67 -8.18
C PHE A 437 -7.27 3.29 -8.78
N PRO A 438 -7.09 3.12 -10.09
CA PRO A 438 -6.78 4.16 -11.05
C PRO A 438 -7.95 4.48 -12.01
N MET A 439 -9.18 4.01 -11.77
CA MET A 439 -10.22 4.12 -12.81
C MET A 439 -10.75 5.54 -13.04
N ILE A 440 -10.68 6.42 -12.03
CA ILE A 440 -11.05 7.83 -12.15
C ILE A 440 -9.81 8.73 -12.06
N VAL A 441 -8.92 8.47 -11.10
CA VAL A 441 -7.59 9.10 -11.04
C VAL A 441 -6.64 8.20 -11.83
N ASN A 442 -6.49 8.49 -13.13
CA ASN A 442 -5.93 7.60 -14.15
C ASN A 442 -4.41 7.56 -14.11
N SER A 443 -3.84 7.00 -13.03
CA SER A 443 -2.40 6.79 -12.93
C SER A 443 -1.87 5.78 -13.94
N ASP A 444 -0.56 5.87 -14.17
CA ASP A 444 0.16 5.03 -15.13
C ASP A 444 0.74 3.79 -14.48
N GLU A 445 -0.10 2.77 -14.39
CA GLU A 445 0.21 1.52 -13.72
C GLU A 445 1.42 0.77 -14.29
N ARG A 446 1.67 0.98 -15.58
CA ARG A 446 2.77 0.34 -16.31
C ARG A 446 4.14 0.87 -15.90
N GLN A 447 4.16 2.08 -15.34
CA GLN A 447 5.35 2.72 -14.81
C GLN A 447 5.40 2.68 -13.28
N TRP A 448 4.27 2.97 -12.63
CA TRP A 448 4.21 3.19 -11.19
C TRP A 448 3.02 2.49 -10.54
N THR A 449 3.01 1.16 -10.56
CA THR A 449 1.95 0.31 -9.94
C THR A 449 1.59 0.73 -8.51
N TRP A 450 2.54 1.26 -7.73
CA TRP A 450 2.24 1.70 -6.37
C TRP A 450 1.21 2.85 -6.30
N MET A 451 1.08 3.67 -7.34
CA MET A 451 0.05 4.73 -7.37
C MET A 451 -1.36 4.14 -7.42
N ASP A 452 -1.48 2.95 -7.97
CA ASP A 452 -2.74 2.25 -8.16
C ASP A 452 -2.96 1.43 -6.89
N GLU A 453 -2.02 0.51 -6.62
CA GLU A 453 -2.12 -0.46 -5.55
C GLU A 453 -1.86 0.11 -4.15
N GLY A 454 -0.90 1.01 -4.03
CA GLY A 454 -0.48 1.58 -2.76
C GLY A 454 -1.45 2.64 -2.22
N LEU A 455 -1.93 3.54 -3.10
CA LEU A 455 -2.95 4.52 -2.73
C LEU A 455 -4.27 3.82 -2.39
N ASN A 456 -4.65 2.82 -3.19
CA ASN A 456 -5.86 2.03 -2.93
C ASN A 456 -5.74 1.22 -1.64
N THR A 457 -4.62 0.53 -1.40
CA THR A 457 -4.40 -0.24 -0.15
C THR A 457 -4.43 0.66 1.10
N PHE A 458 -3.96 1.90 1.01
CA PHE A 458 -4.08 2.86 2.11
C PHE A 458 -5.55 3.17 2.45
N LEU A 459 -6.39 3.45 1.44
CA LEU A 459 -7.82 3.68 1.66
C LEU A 459 -8.57 2.40 2.07
N GLN A 460 -8.17 1.25 1.53
CA GLN A 460 -8.67 -0.06 1.94
C GLN A 460 -8.46 -0.25 3.43
N PHE A 461 -7.25 0.02 3.95
CA PHE A 461 -6.97 -0.06 5.38
C PHE A 461 -7.94 0.81 6.19
N LEU A 462 -8.16 2.07 5.79
CA LEU A 462 -9.12 2.94 6.49
C LEU A 462 -10.55 2.39 6.44
N ALA A 463 -10.98 1.86 5.29
CA ALA A 463 -12.31 1.27 5.11
C ALA A 463 -12.49 -0.02 5.92
N GLU A 464 -11.48 -0.87 6.02
CA GLU A 464 -11.48 -2.06 6.87
C GLU A 464 -11.61 -1.70 8.35
N GLN A 465 -10.85 -0.70 8.82
CA GLN A 465 -10.91 -0.25 10.21
C GLN A 465 -12.23 0.47 10.55
N GLU A 466 -12.88 1.13 9.57
CA GLU A 466 -14.23 1.70 9.73
C GLU A 466 -15.35 0.63 9.57
N TRP A 467 -15.05 -0.54 9.01
CA TRP A 467 -15.99 -1.67 8.94
C TRP A 467 -16.11 -2.39 10.29
N ASP A 468 -14.97 -2.71 10.91
CA ASP A 468 -14.88 -3.32 12.24
C ASP A 468 -13.53 -2.96 12.87
N ILE A 469 -13.51 -2.42 14.09
CA ILE A 469 -12.27 -2.07 14.79
C ILE A 469 -11.38 -3.29 15.10
N ASP A 470 -11.98 -4.48 15.13
CA ASP A 470 -11.28 -5.75 15.28
C ASP A 470 -10.97 -6.44 13.92
N TYR A 471 -11.19 -5.72 12.81
CA TYR A 471 -10.85 -6.21 11.48
C TYR A 471 -9.34 -6.41 11.35
N ARG A 472 -8.97 -7.59 10.84
CA ARG A 472 -7.57 -8.02 10.73
C ARG A 472 -6.98 -7.63 9.38
N SER A 473 -6.70 -6.34 9.21
CA SER A 473 -5.94 -5.85 8.07
C SER A 473 -4.55 -6.48 8.05
N ASP A 474 -4.10 -6.92 6.88
CA ASP A 474 -2.77 -7.52 6.68
C ASP A 474 -1.73 -6.49 6.20
N ARG A 475 -2.19 -5.34 5.73
CA ARG A 475 -1.40 -4.20 5.26
C ARG A 475 -1.87 -2.91 5.93
N GLY A 476 -0.96 -1.95 6.08
CA GLY A 476 -1.26 -0.64 6.64
C GLY A 476 -0.45 -0.31 7.89
N GLU A 477 -0.58 -1.06 8.99
CA GLU A 477 0.15 -0.73 10.22
C GLU A 477 1.67 -0.92 10.07
N ALA A 478 2.41 0.02 10.66
CA ALA A 478 3.86 0.10 10.60
C ALA A 478 4.56 -1.18 11.09
N ARG A 479 4.01 -1.85 12.10
CA ARG A 479 4.61 -3.06 12.68
C ARG A 479 4.67 -4.27 11.73
N TRP A 480 3.79 -4.35 10.73
CA TRP A 480 3.69 -5.55 9.88
C TRP A 480 4.69 -5.56 8.72
N ILE A 481 5.20 -4.40 8.30
CA ILE A 481 6.12 -4.29 7.16
C ILE A 481 7.59 -4.60 7.53
N THR A 482 7.93 -4.64 8.82
CA THR A 482 9.31 -4.73 9.34
C THR A 482 10.13 -5.88 8.73
N ASN A 483 9.54 -7.07 8.56
CA ASN A 483 10.22 -8.21 7.94
C ASN A 483 10.56 -7.97 6.47
N TYR A 484 9.69 -7.27 5.73
CA TYR A 484 9.97 -6.89 4.34
C TYR A 484 11.08 -5.83 4.29
N MET A 485 11.03 -4.84 5.18
CA MET A 485 12.03 -3.77 5.24
C MET A 485 13.44 -4.29 5.56
N LEU A 486 13.55 -5.38 6.33
CA LEU A 486 14.82 -6.08 6.59
C LEU A 486 15.29 -7.01 5.45
N SER A 487 14.42 -7.31 4.48
CA SER A 487 14.72 -8.29 3.44
C SER A 487 15.75 -7.75 2.44
N ASN A 488 16.66 -8.61 2.00
CA ASN A 488 17.57 -8.29 0.88
C ASN A 488 16.91 -8.51 -0.49
N ASN A 489 15.70 -9.07 -0.54
CA ASN A 489 14.95 -9.33 -1.77
C ASN A 489 13.93 -8.21 -2.05
N GLN A 490 14.39 -6.96 -2.13
CA GLN A 490 13.54 -5.79 -2.31
C GLN A 490 14.16 -4.79 -3.28
N VAL A 491 13.33 -3.89 -3.81
CA VAL A 491 13.70 -2.76 -4.66
C VAL A 491 12.97 -1.50 -4.15
N PRO A 492 13.39 -0.28 -4.52
CA PRO A 492 12.63 0.94 -4.21
C PRO A 492 11.19 0.88 -4.75
N ILE A 493 10.27 1.64 -4.16
CA ILE A 493 8.86 1.71 -4.60
C ILE A 493 8.77 2.28 -6.02
N MET A 494 9.65 3.21 -6.37
CA MET A 494 9.72 3.86 -7.69
C MET A 494 10.31 2.96 -8.80
N THR A 495 10.32 1.65 -8.62
CA THR A 495 10.80 0.68 -9.62
C THR A 495 9.69 0.35 -10.61
N ASN A 496 10.02 0.20 -11.91
CA ASN A 496 9.04 -0.20 -12.92
C ASN A 496 8.38 -1.55 -12.58
N SER A 497 7.09 -1.66 -12.88
CA SER A 497 6.19 -2.79 -12.57
C SER A 497 6.75 -4.15 -12.97
N GLU A 498 7.45 -4.22 -14.11
CA GLU A 498 8.01 -5.47 -14.63
C GLU A 498 9.29 -5.94 -13.91
N SER A 499 9.86 -5.11 -13.05
CA SER A 499 11.08 -5.40 -12.30
C SER A 499 10.86 -5.50 -10.78
N LEU A 500 9.60 -5.51 -10.34
CA LEU A 500 9.28 -5.54 -8.93
C LEU A 500 9.64 -6.89 -8.29
N LEU A 501 10.35 -6.81 -7.16
CA LEU A 501 10.61 -7.93 -6.28
C LEU A 501 9.63 -7.90 -5.11
N GLN A 502 9.09 -9.07 -4.75
CA GLN A 502 8.02 -9.20 -3.75
C GLN A 502 6.86 -8.22 -4.03
N PHE A 503 6.26 -8.32 -5.23
CA PHE A 503 5.23 -7.43 -5.77
C PHE A 503 4.21 -6.95 -4.72
N GLY A 504 3.58 -7.87 -3.97
CA GLY A 504 2.62 -7.54 -2.92
C GLY A 504 3.14 -6.63 -1.80
N ASN A 505 4.42 -6.76 -1.41
CA ASN A 505 5.01 -5.88 -0.41
C ASN A 505 5.46 -4.55 -1.01
N ASN A 506 5.96 -4.54 -2.24
CA ASN A 506 6.49 -3.32 -2.87
C ASN A 506 5.39 -2.39 -3.41
N ALA A 507 4.42 -2.94 -4.13
CA ALA A 507 3.36 -2.16 -4.77
C ALA A 507 2.22 -1.80 -3.81
N TYR A 508 1.95 -2.64 -2.80
CA TYR A 508 0.81 -2.44 -1.88
C TYR A 508 1.28 -2.11 -0.46
N GLY A 509 2.00 -3.04 0.18
CA GLY A 509 2.27 -3.00 1.62
C GLY A 509 3.11 -1.80 2.06
N LYS A 510 4.30 -1.63 1.47
CA LYS A 510 5.23 -0.56 1.84
C LYS A 510 4.67 0.85 1.54
N PRO A 511 4.06 1.13 0.38
CA PRO A 511 3.42 2.42 0.14
C PRO A 511 2.26 2.70 1.10
N ALA A 512 1.36 1.74 1.33
CA ALA A 512 0.25 1.93 2.27
C ALA A 512 0.73 2.18 3.70
N THR A 513 1.76 1.45 4.15
CA THR A 513 2.40 1.70 5.43
C THR A 513 3.08 3.05 5.50
N ALA A 514 3.79 3.47 4.44
CA ALA A 514 4.39 4.80 4.37
C ALA A 514 3.31 5.88 4.52
N LEU A 515 2.19 5.78 3.80
CA LEU A 515 1.08 6.75 3.89
C LEU A 515 0.41 6.76 5.27
N ASN A 516 0.22 5.59 5.90
CA ASN A 516 -0.28 5.53 7.28
C ASN A 516 0.67 6.17 8.28
N ILE A 517 1.99 5.95 8.17
CA ILE A 517 2.99 6.61 9.00
C ILE A 517 2.96 8.12 8.77
N LEU A 518 2.86 8.54 7.51
CA LEU A 518 2.77 9.94 7.14
C LEU A 518 1.53 10.59 7.78
N ARG A 519 0.38 9.90 7.75
CA ARG A 519 -0.89 10.34 8.33
C ARG A 519 -0.91 10.35 9.86
N GLU A 520 -0.55 9.25 10.51
CA GLU A 520 -0.74 9.10 11.95
C GLU A 520 0.43 9.68 12.75
N THR A 521 1.67 9.60 12.23
CA THR A 521 2.87 9.92 12.99
C THR A 521 3.54 11.22 12.55
N ILE A 522 3.51 11.58 11.26
CA ILE A 522 4.26 12.75 10.76
C ILE A 522 3.36 13.99 10.66
N LEU A 523 2.39 13.99 9.74
CA LEU A 523 1.52 15.14 9.45
C LEU A 523 0.35 15.27 10.43
N GLY A 524 -0.17 14.15 10.92
CA GLY A 524 -1.48 14.10 11.56
C GLY A 524 -2.62 14.06 10.54
N ARG A 525 -3.79 13.57 11.00
CA ARG A 525 -4.94 13.30 10.12
C ARG A 525 -5.47 14.54 9.40
N GLU A 526 -5.50 15.69 10.05
CA GLU A 526 -6.06 16.92 9.46
C GLU A 526 -5.30 17.36 8.20
N LEU A 527 -3.97 17.52 8.30
CA LEU A 527 -3.12 17.93 7.18
C LEU A 527 -3.07 16.86 6.09
N PHE A 528 -2.91 15.59 6.49
CA PHE A 528 -2.84 14.49 5.53
C PHE A 528 -4.16 14.32 4.77
N ASP A 529 -5.29 14.23 5.47
CA ASP A 529 -6.58 13.97 4.84
C ASP A 529 -6.97 15.12 3.90
N PHE A 530 -6.64 16.36 4.26
CA PHE A 530 -6.83 17.51 3.39
C PHE A 530 -5.97 17.41 2.12
N ALA A 531 -4.66 17.15 2.26
CA ALA A 531 -3.73 17.08 1.13
C ALA A 531 -4.02 15.91 0.19
N PHE A 532 -4.33 14.73 0.73
CA PHE A 532 -4.70 13.55 -0.05
C PHE A 532 -6.00 13.77 -0.82
N LYS A 533 -6.99 14.39 -0.16
CA LYS A 533 -8.26 14.75 -0.79
C LYS A 533 -8.07 15.78 -1.90
N GLU A 534 -7.22 16.77 -1.69
CA GLU A 534 -6.88 17.78 -2.71
C GLU A 534 -6.22 17.14 -3.95
N TYR A 535 -5.27 16.22 -3.75
CA TYR A 535 -4.68 15.43 -4.84
C TYR A 535 -5.75 14.68 -5.65
N ALA A 536 -6.63 13.94 -4.97
CA ALA A 536 -7.68 13.17 -5.62
C ALA A 536 -8.63 14.07 -6.43
N ASN A 537 -8.96 15.26 -5.92
CA ASN A 537 -9.84 16.21 -6.63
C ASN A 537 -9.17 16.86 -7.84
N ARG A 538 -7.90 17.27 -7.73
CA ARG A 538 -7.12 17.86 -8.85
C ARG A 538 -7.03 16.90 -10.04
N TRP A 539 -6.76 15.64 -9.74
CA TRP A 539 -6.50 14.59 -10.73
C TRP A 539 -7.69 13.71 -11.08
N LYS A 540 -8.89 14.03 -10.57
CA LYS A 540 -10.14 13.39 -10.98
C LYS A 540 -10.30 13.50 -12.51
N PHE A 541 -10.47 12.35 -13.17
CA PHE A 541 -10.57 12.17 -14.63
C PHE A 541 -9.33 12.62 -15.40
N LYS A 542 -8.14 12.58 -14.78
CA LYS A 542 -6.85 12.97 -15.37
C LYS A 542 -5.74 12.00 -14.98
N ARG A 543 -4.55 12.15 -15.58
CA ARG A 543 -3.41 11.25 -15.46
C ARG A 543 -2.25 11.84 -14.64
N PRO A 544 -2.22 11.62 -13.32
CA PRO A 544 -1.11 12.05 -12.46
C PRO A 544 0.12 11.16 -12.64
N THR A 545 1.28 11.75 -12.39
CA THR A 545 2.54 11.04 -12.12
C THR A 545 2.83 11.06 -10.61
N PRO A 546 3.79 10.25 -10.11
CA PRO A 546 4.23 10.29 -8.71
C PRO A 546 4.60 11.69 -8.22
N TYR A 547 5.19 12.50 -9.11
CA TYR A 547 5.66 13.83 -8.78
C TYR A 547 4.51 14.80 -8.52
N ASP A 548 3.38 14.62 -9.21
CA ASP A 548 2.18 15.41 -8.96
C ASP A 548 1.57 15.11 -7.58
N PHE A 549 1.63 13.83 -7.17
CA PHE A 549 1.26 13.41 -5.82
C PHE A 549 2.18 14.02 -4.76
N PHE A 550 3.52 13.86 -4.90
CA PHE A 550 4.48 14.39 -3.92
C PHE A 550 4.35 15.91 -3.77
N ARG A 551 4.31 16.66 -4.88
CA ARG A 551 4.13 18.12 -4.86
C ARG A 551 2.79 18.53 -4.23
N THR A 552 1.70 17.83 -4.52
CA THR A 552 0.41 18.14 -3.90
C THR A 552 0.42 17.87 -2.40
N MET A 553 1.00 16.74 -1.97
CA MET A 553 1.09 16.40 -0.55
C MET A 553 1.89 17.43 0.24
N GLU A 554 3.02 17.91 -0.30
CA GLU A 554 3.83 18.95 0.35
C GLU A 554 3.12 20.31 0.35
N GLU A 555 2.60 20.74 -0.79
CA GLU A 555 2.01 22.08 -0.90
C GLU A 555 0.71 22.21 -0.11
N ALA A 556 -0.17 21.21 -0.17
CA ALA A 556 -1.43 21.27 0.56
C ALA A 556 -1.26 21.04 2.07
N SER A 557 -0.19 20.36 2.51
CA SER A 557 0.10 20.18 3.94
C SER A 557 0.97 21.30 4.54
N GLY A 558 1.74 22.02 3.72
CA GLY A 558 2.70 23.03 4.17
C GLY A 558 3.93 22.43 4.87
N VAL A 559 4.28 21.18 4.58
CA VAL A 559 5.38 20.45 5.21
C VAL A 559 6.34 19.92 4.14
N ASP A 560 7.64 20.13 4.34
CA ASP A 560 8.71 19.53 3.52
C ASP A 560 8.82 18.02 3.82
N LEU A 561 8.57 17.20 2.80
CA LEU A 561 8.53 15.74 2.88
C LEU A 561 9.60 15.09 2.00
N ASP A 562 10.54 15.85 1.45
CA ASP A 562 11.58 15.33 0.56
C ASP A 562 12.41 14.23 1.22
N TRP A 563 12.76 14.41 2.50
CA TRP A 563 13.45 13.38 3.30
C TRP A 563 12.63 12.09 3.44
N PHE A 564 11.30 12.22 3.50
CA PHE A 564 10.38 11.10 3.66
C PHE A 564 10.23 10.35 2.33
N TRP A 565 9.99 11.06 1.22
CA TRP A 565 9.94 10.49 -0.12
C TRP A 565 11.26 9.80 -0.48
N GLN A 566 12.39 10.46 -0.23
CA GLN A 566 13.72 9.90 -0.47
C GLN A 566 13.93 8.59 0.29
N GLY A 567 13.53 8.55 1.57
CA GLY A 567 13.65 7.38 2.44
C GLY A 567 12.75 6.22 1.99
N TRP A 568 11.44 6.47 1.90
CA TRP A 568 10.45 5.41 1.68
C TRP A 568 10.31 4.99 0.21
N PHE A 569 10.37 5.94 -0.73
CA PHE A 569 10.02 5.68 -2.13
C PHE A 569 11.24 5.41 -3.02
N PHE A 570 12.35 6.11 -2.75
CA PHE A 570 13.57 6.02 -3.57
C PHE A 570 14.67 5.15 -2.96
N SER A 571 14.48 4.58 -1.76
CA SER A 571 15.47 3.74 -1.08
C SER A 571 14.93 2.40 -0.58
N THR A 572 15.85 1.50 -0.25
CA THR A 572 15.60 0.22 0.44
C THR A 572 16.10 0.24 1.89
N ASN A 573 16.36 1.42 2.46
CA ASN A 573 16.73 1.54 3.87
C ASN A 573 15.53 1.15 4.76
N HIS A 574 15.81 0.88 6.03
CA HIS A 574 14.80 0.55 7.03
C HIS A 574 15.00 1.33 8.32
N VAL A 575 14.00 1.29 9.21
CA VAL A 575 14.05 1.95 10.51
C VAL A 575 14.68 1.00 11.52
N ASP A 576 15.78 1.43 12.12
CA ASP A 576 16.39 0.85 13.32
C ASP A 576 17.07 2.01 14.04
N ILE A 577 16.38 2.58 15.03
CA ILE A 577 16.87 3.67 15.86
C ILE A 577 17.09 3.12 17.28
N SER A 578 18.30 3.23 17.80
CA SER A 578 18.61 2.74 19.14
C SER A 578 18.77 3.87 20.16
N ILE A 579 18.34 3.62 21.41
CA ILE A 579 18.79 4.40 22.57
C ILE A 579 20.13 3.82 23.02
N GLU A 580 21.22 4.53 22.76
CA GLU A 580 22.58 4.08 23.10
C GLU A 580 22.91 4.34 24.57
N LYS A 581 22.59 5.55 25.05
CA LYS A 581 22.96 6.00 26.40
C LYS A 581 22.03 7.08 26.91
N ILE A 582 21.71 7.04 28.19
CA ILE A 582 21.14 8.19 28.92
C ILE A 582 22.09 8.58 30.04
N SER A 583 22.68 9.76 29.90
CA SER A 583 23.50 10.39 30.94
C SER A 583 22.65 11.34 31.75
N LYS A 584 22.52 11.08 33.06
CA LYS A 584 22.02 12.06 34.02
C LYS A 584 23.17 12.98 34.41
N GLY A 585 22.98 14.28 34.26
CA GLY A 585 23.90 15.32 34.69
C GLY A 585 23.22 16.29 35.66
N THR A 586 24.03 16.84 36.55
CA THR A 586 23.77 18.07 37.31
C THR A 586 24.53 19.21 36.63
N LEU A 587 24.07 20.44 36.83
CA LEU A 587 24.81 21.60 36.35
C LEU A 587 25.91 21.94 37.37
N ASP A 588 27.12 22.14 36.87
CA ASP A 588 28.24 22.69 37.62
C ASP A 588 27.90 24.13 38.03
N THR A 589 28.05 24.45 39.31
CA THR A 589 27.73 25.78 39.83
C THR A 589 28.87 26.78 39.68
N LEU A 590 30.04 26.29 39.25
CA LEU A 590 31.35 26.92 39.26
C LEU A 590 31.86 27.26 40.66
N ASN A 591 31.06 27.00 41.70
CA ASN A 591 31.39 27.31 43.08
C ASN A 591 32.03 26.08 43.74
N PRO A 592 33.34 26.11 44.05
CA PRO A 592 34.05 24.95 44.54
C PRO A 592 33.52 24.47 45.91
N LYS A 593 32.88 25.34 46.73
CA LYS A 593 32.25 24.87 47.98
C LYS A 593 31.09 23.92 47.71
N ILE A 594 30.31 24.19 46.67
CA ILE A 594 29.12 23.41 46.33
C ILE A 594 29.52 22.18 45.53
N ASP A 595 30.40 22.34 44.54
CA ASP A 595 30.72 21.25 43.63
C ASP A 595 31.70 20.25 44.25
N SER A 596 32.68 20.66 45.07
CA SER A 596 33.55 19.71 45.78
C SER A 596 32.78 18.89 46.83
N GLU A 597 31.74 19.44 47.46
CA GLU A 597 30.87 18.66 48.35
C GLU A 597 30.09 17.57 47.58
N LYS A 598 29.64 17.86 46.36
CA LYS A 598 29.03 16.85 45.48
C LYS A 598 30.04 15.79 45.04
N ASP A 599 31.25 16.20 44.68
CA ASP A 599 32.32 15.27 44.29
C ASP A 599 32.65 14.31 45.43
N ARG A 600 32.69 14.82 46.68
CA ARG A 600 32.82 14.01 47.90
C ARG A 600 31.66 13.01 48.05
N GLU A 601 30.43 13.46 47.82
CA GLU A 601 29.24 12.59 47.87
C GLU A 601 29.30 11.49 46.81
N ASP A 602 29.72 11.83 45.58
CA ASP A 602 29.82 10.88 44.48
C ASP A 602 30.97 9.88 44.69
N ARG A 603 32.11 10.32 45.23
CA ARG A 603 33.21 9.44 45.66
C ARG A 603 32.76 8.42 46.70
N SER A 604 31.90 8.83 47.65
CA SER A 604 31.41 7.92 48.70
C SER A 604 30.41 6.86 48.20
N LYS A 605 29.83 7.04 47.00
CA LYS A 605 28.97 6.05 46.34
C LYS A 605 29.77 5.03 45.52
N GLU A 606 31.07 5.24 45.32
CA GLU A 606 31.91 4.26 44.65
C GLU A 606 31.97 2.96 45.47
N PRO A 607 32.02 1.79 44.81
CA PRO A 607 32.15 0.53 45.52
C PRO A 607 33.50 0.50 46.26
N GLU A 608 33.47 0.03 47.51
CA GLU A 608 34.68 -0.19 48.29
C GLU A 608 35.63 -1.13 47.52
N ALA A 609 36.93 -0.82 47.56
CA ALA A 609 37.90 -1.64 46.87
C ALA A 609 37.89 -3.06 47.44
N LEU A 610 37.79 -4.06 46.57
CA LEU A 610 37.76 -5.47 46.98
C LEU A 610 38.98 -5.86 47.84
N ALA A 611 40.12 -5.21 47.63
CA ALA A 611 41.32 -5.38 48.45
C ALA A 611 41.08 -4.91 49.89
N ASP A 612 40.44 -3.76 50.11
CA ASP A 612 40.20 -3.21 51.45
C ASP A 612 39.16 -4.03 52.22
N ILE A 613 38.11 -4.51 51.54
CA ILE A 613 37.16 -5.48 52.09
C ILE A 613 37.89 -6.73 52.58
N ARG A 614 38.79 -7.29 51.75
CA ARG A 614 39.55 -8.50 52.08
C ARG A 614 40.58 -8.26 53.18
N ASN A 615 41.32 -7.15 53.12
CA ASN A 615 42.30 -6.78 54.13
C ASN A 615 41.65 -6.63 55.51
N THR A 616 40.45 -6.03 55.55
CA THR A 616 39.65 -5.92 56.78
C THR A 616 39.18 -7.29 57.27
N GLN A 617 38.71 -8.17 56.38
CA GLN A 617 38.29 -9.54 56.73
C GLN A 617 39.45 -10.42 57.22
N GLU A 618 40.66 -10.22 56.68
CA GLU A 618 41.88 -10.91 57.10
C GLU A 618 42.52 -10.30 58.36
N GLY A 619 41.96 -9.21 58.89
CA GLY A 619 42.42 -8.56 60.09
C GLY A 619 43.78 -7.87 59.94
N ILE A 620 44.12 -7.41 58.73
CA ILE A 620 45.37 -6.71 58.47
C ILE A 620 45.39 -5.39 59.25
N ILE A 621 46.39 -5.21 60.12
CA ILE A 621 46.62 -3.96 60.84
C ILE A 621 47.46 -3.03 59.95
N THR A 622 46.91 -1.88 59.58
CA THR A 622 47.61 -0.89 58.73
C THR A 622 48.65 -0.11 59.53
N LYS A 623 49.68 0.41 58.84
CA LYS A 623 50.80 1.09 59.50
C LYS A 623 50.39 2.34 60.27
N VAL A 624 49.37 3.05 59.79
CA VAL A 624 48.82 4.25 60.44
C VAL A 624 48.03 3.92 61.72
N ILE A 625 47.48 2.70 61.85
CA ILE A 625 46.91 2.21 63.11
C ILE A 625 48.03 1.90 64.11
N GLU A 626 49.14 1.29 63.66
CA GLU A 626 50.32 1.06 64.51
C GLU A 626 51.04 2.35 64.93
N ARG A 627 51.02 3.36 64.05
CA ARG A 627 51.72 4.65 64.21
C ARG A 627 50.82 5.83 63.79
N PRO A 628 49.96 6.30 64.70
CA PRO A 628 49.09 7.44 64.43
C PRO A 628 49.83 8.76 64.17
N ASP A 629 51.12 8.87 64.55
CA ASP A 629 51.95 10.05 64.30
C ASP A 629 52.35 10.23 62.82
N LEU A 630 51.98 9.28 61.96
CA LEU A 630 52.12 9.37 60.51
C LEU A 630 50.96 10.11 59.83
N LEU A 631 49.88 10.42 60.56
CA LEU A 631 48.75 11.19 60.03
C LEU A 631 49.10 12.68 59.98
N ASP A 632 48.76 13.36 58.89
CA ASP A 632 49.02 14.79 58.67
C ASP A 632 47.77 15.58 58.24
N ILE A 633 47.95 16.80 57.72
CA ILE A 633 46.84 17.66 57.30
C ILE A 633 45.97 17.04 56.18
N TYR A 634 46.53 16.14 55.36
CA TYR A 634 45.80 15.43 54.31
C TYR A 634 44.98 14.24 54.85
N ASP A 635 45.22 13.84 56.10
CA ASP A 635 44.37 12.87 56.81
C ASP A 635 43.25 13.58 57.60
N GLU A 636 43.39 14.88 57.89
CA GLU A 636 42.34 15.73 58.49
C GLU A 636 41.40 16.33 57.43
N TYR A 637 41.94 16.72 56.28
CA TYR A 637 41.20 17.28 55.14
C TYR A 637 41.34 16.40 53.91
N ASP A 638 40.21 15.96 53.38
CA ASP A 638 40.19 15.18 52.15
C ASP A 638 40.44 16.04 50.90
N GLU A 639 40.61 15.35 49.76
CA GLU A 639 40.83 15.94 48.44
C GLU A 639 39.71 16.88 47.95
N PHE A 640 38.55 16.89 48.64
CA PHE A 640 37.38 17.70 48.31
C PHE A 640 37.24 18.94 49.20
N THR A 641 38.22 19.23 50.07
CA THR A 641 38.23 20.45 50.86
C THR A 641 38.76 21.63 50.02
N PRO A 642 37.95 22.65 49.68
CA PRO A 642 38.40 23.72 48.79
C PRO A 642 39.48 24.60 49.42
N GLY A 643 40.56 24.86 48.67
CA GLY A 643 41.60 25.81 49.05
C GLY A 643 41.17 27.27 48.88
N ILE A 644 41.97 28.21 49.41
CA ILE A 644 41.73 29.66 49.27
C ILE A 644 41.82 30.09 47.80
N GLU A 645 42.81 29.60 47.06
CA GLU A 645 43.04 29.94 45.65
C GLU A 645 41.84 29.56 44.76
N GLN A 646 41.28 28.36 44.95
CA GLN A 646 40.07 27.91 44.23
C GLN A 646 38.85 28.80 44.48
N LEU A 647 38.74 29.39 45.69
CA LEU A 647 37.65 30.32 46.02
C LEU A 647 37.83 31.70 45.38
N GLU A 648 39.08 32.14 45.17
CA GLU A 648 39.39 33.38 44.47
C GLU A 648 39.14 33.23 42.95
N ASP A 649 39.55 32.10 42.37
CA ASP A 649 39.31 31.76 40.95
C ASP A 649 37.81 31.80 40.56
N TYR A 650 36.92 31.41 41.49
CA TYR A 650 35.48 31.44 41.26
C TYR A 650 34.94 32.84 40.94
N GLU A 651 35.40 33.86 41.68
CA GLU A 651 34.94 35.24 41.48
C GLU A 651 35.43 35.80 40.13
N GLU A 652 36.66 35.46 39.73
CA GLU A 652 37.23 35.83 38.42
C GLU A 652 36.45 35.17 37.26
N ILE A 653 36.14 33.87 37.37
CA ILE A 653 35.34 33.15 36.37
C ILE A 653 33.96 33.81 36.17
N LEU A 654 33.33 34.31 37.24
CA LEU A 654 32.03 34.99 37.14
C LEU A 654 32.10 36.36 36.46
N GLU A 655 33.25 37.04 36.51
CA GLU A 655 33.50 38.28 35.76
C GLU A 655 33.75 37.98 34.27
N ASP A 656 34.47 36.92 33.96
CA ASP A 656 34.74 36.44 32.58
C ASP A 656 33.49 35.96 31.82
N LEU A 657 32.39 35.70 32.54
CA LEU A 657 31.08 35.45 31.91
C LEU A 657 30.47 36.70 31.26
N LYS A 658 31.10 37.88 31.38
CA LYS A 658 30.68 39.09 30.67
C LYS A 658 31.00 38.98 29.18
N ASP A 659 30.00 39.18 28.32
CA ASP A 659 30.14 39.17 26.87
C ASP A 659 30.01 40.59 26.33
N GLU A 660 31.14 41.30 26.26
CA GLU A 660 31.18 42.70 25.82
C GLU A 660 30.74 42.91 24.36
N THR A 661 30.64 41.83 23.58
CA THR A 661 30.22 41.86 22.18
C THR A 661 28.72 41.68 21.97
N ASN A 662 27.98 41.34 23.04
CA ASN A 662 26.54 41.13 23.01
C ASN A 662 25.77 42.36 23.53
N SER A 663 24.56 42.59 23.02
CA SER A 663 23.67 43.66 23.51
C SER A 663 23.21 43.48 24.97
N ASP A 664 23.28 42.27 25.52
CA ASP A 664 23.13 41.98 26.96
C ASP A 664 24.46 41.42 27.51
N PRO A 665 25.39 42.26 28.00
CA PRO A 665 26.71 41.79 28.41
C PRO A 665 26.72 40.76 29.54
N TYR A 666 25.63 40.61 30.30
CA TYR A 666 25.54 39.67 31.42
C TYR A 666 24.73 38.40 31.09
N TRP A 667 24.37 38.18 29.82
CA TRP A 667 23.49 37.11 29.41
C TRP A 667 23.96 35.71 29.85
N LYS A 668 25.28 35.42 29.83
CA LYS A 668 25.84 34.13 30.25
C LYS A 668 25.67 33.90 31.75
N LYS A 669 26.02 34.90 32.57
CA LYS A 669 25.85 34.88 34.03
C LYS A 669 24.37 34.73 34.41
N ASN A 670 23.50 35.54 33.79
CA ASN A 670 22.05 35.47 34.00
C ASN A 670 21.47 34.11 33.59
N ALA A 671 21.94 33.53 32.48
CA ALA A 671 21.51 32.22 32.03
C ALA A 671 21.93 31.11 33.00
N LEU A 672 23.16 31.15 33.52
CA LEU A 672 23.65 30.20 34.53
C LEU A 672 22.85 30.32 35.83
N GLN A 673 22.70 31.53 36.37
CA GLN A 673 21.93 31.76 37.61
C GLN A 673 20.47 31.29 37.47
N LYS A 674 19.82 31.61 36.35
CA LYS A 674 18.45 31.16 36.04
C LYS A 674 18.35 29.64 35.83
N ALA A 675 19.41 28.99 35.37
CA ALA A 675 19.45 27.55 35.23
C ALA A 675 19.58 26.87 36.59
N LEU A 676 20.49 27.36 37.45
CA LEU A 676 20.71 26.90 38.81
C LEU A 676 19.46 27.09 39.69
N SER A 677 18.77 28.23 39.57
CA SER A 677 17.56 28.52 40.35
C SER A 677 16.39 27.56 40.08
N LYS A 678 16.40 26.84 38.94
CA LYS A 678 15.35 25.89 38.58
C LYS A 678 15.57 24.50 39.18
N ASN A 679 16.77 24.19 39.67
CA ASN A 679 17.14 22.89 40.29
C ASN A 679 16.64 21.66 39.50
N GLN A 680 16.85 21.66 38.18
CA GLN A 680 16.39 20.59 37.29
C GLN A 680 17.48 19.54 37.05
N ASN A 681 17.07 18.30 36.82
CA ASN A 681 17.94 17.25 36.31
C ASN A 681 18.13 17.45 34.79
N TYR A 682 19.35 17.19 34.30
CA TYR A 682 19.69 17.23 32.89
C TYR A 682 19.90 15.81 32.39
N TYR A 683 19.21 15.43 31.32
CA TYR A 683 19.31 14.11 30.71
C TYR A 683 19.80 14.26 29.27
N ILE A 684 20.98 13.73 28.99
CA ILE A 684 21.52 13.64 27.62
C ILE A 684 21.21 12.24 27.10
N ILE A 685 20.28 12.16 26.15
CA ILE A 685 19.87 10.92 25.50
C ILE A 685 20.58 10.83 24.16
N GLU A 686 21.36 9.78 23.96
CA GLU A 686 22.08 9.50 22.72
C GLU A 686 21.30 8.48 21.88
N PHE A 687 20.94 8.89 20.67
CA PHE A 687 20.29 8.04 19.68
C PHE A 687 21.25 7.72 18.55
N LYS A 688 21.06 6.55 17.93
CA LYS A 688 21.80 6.13 16.75
C LYS A 688 20.85 5.55 15.71
N ASN A 689 21.02 5.94 14.45
CA ASN A 689 20.27 5.39 13.32
C ASN A 689 21.13 4.31 12.65
N ASN A 690 20.75 3.04 12.85
CA ASN A 690 21.44 1.88 12.32
C ASN A 690 20.90 1.46 10.95
N GLY A 691 19.58 1.62 10.72
CA GLY A 691 18.90 1.18 9.50
C GLY A 691 18.98 2.16 8.34
N GLY A 692 19.39 3.41 8.61
CA GLY A 692 19.66 4.45 7.61
C GLY A 692 18.43 5.17 7.07
N LEU A 693 17.22 4.77 7.45
CA LEU A 693 15.98 5.49 7.13
C LEU A 693 15.74 6.57 8.21
N ILE A 694 15.48 7.81 7.77
CA ILE A 694 15.23 8.93 8.67
C ILE A 694 13.79 8.88 9.17
N MET A 695 13.58 9.00 10.48
CA MET A 695 12.26 9.06 11.10
C MET A 695 12.25 10.00 12.32
N PRO A 696 11.08 10.55 12.71
CA PRO A 696 10.90 11.14 14.04
C PRO A 696 11.16 10.10 15.14
N ILE A 697 11.46 10.57 16.35
CA ILE A 697 11.73 9.73 17.52
C ILE A 697 10.59 9.93 18.55
N PRO A 698 9.52 9.12 18.51
CA PRO A 698 8.51 9.09 19.56
C PRO A 698 9.06 8.42 20.82
N LEU A 699 8.82 9.03 21.98
CA LEU A 699 9.33 8.62 23.28
C LEU A 699 8.20 8.59 24.32
N GLU A 700 8.15 7.53 25.11
CA GLU A 700 7.48 7.50 26.42
C GLU A 700 8.54 7.57 27.52
N ILE A 701 8.54 8.67 28.28
CA ILE A 701 9.38 8.87 29.45
C ILE A 701 8.56 8.49 30.68
N ASN A 702 9.01 7.47 31.42
CA ASN A 702 8.41 7.06 32.68
C ASN A 702 9.24 7.62 33.84
N TYR A 703 8.59 8.33 34.76
CA TYR A 703 9.23 8.95 35.92
C TYR A 703 9.16 8.05 37.16
N GLU A 704 10.06 8.28 38.13
CA GLU A 704 10.09 7.52 39.39
C GLU A 704 8.80 7.66 40.22
N ASN A 705 8.10 8.78 40.08
CA ASN A 705 6.82 9.05 40.74
C ASN A 705 5.61 8.34 40.09
N GLY A 706 5.82 7.57 39.01
CA GLY A 706 4.77 6.84 38.29
C GLY A 706 4.11 7.63 37.16
N GLU A 707 4.43 8.91 36.98
CA GLU A 707 3.93 9.71 35.86
C GLU A 707 4.60 9.33 34.54
N LYS A 708 3.89 9.61 33.45
CA LYS A 708 4.36 9.39 32.07
C LYS A 708 4.32 10.68 31.28
N GLU A 709 5.28 10.85 30.37
CA GLU A 709 5.28 11.94 29.40
C GLU A 709 5.59 11.38 28.01
N TYR A 710 4.75 11.74 27.05
CA TYR A 710 4.95 11.41 25.64
C TYR A 710 5.56 12.60 24.91
N ILE A 711 6.66 12.37 24.20
CA ILE A 711 7.39 13.38 23.44
C ILE A 711 7.67 12.82 22.04
N LYS A 712 7.39 13.60 21.01
CA LYS A 712 7.78 13.28 19.63
C LYS A 712 8.89 14.24 19.19
N ILE A 713 10.11 13.73 19.03
CA ILE A 713 11.21 14.52 18.46
C ILE A 713 11.07 14.48 16.94
N PRO A 714 10.99 15.64 16.24
CA PRO A 714 10.88 15.68 14.79
C PRO A 714 12.08 15.06 14.05
N ALA A 715 11.88 14.62 12.81
CA ALA A 715 12.90 13.97 11.97
C ALA A 715 14.13 14.88 11.76
N GLU A 716 13.95 16.19 11.79
CA GLU A 716 14.98 17.22 11.58
C GLU A 716 16.09 17.17 12.63
N ILE A 717 15.94 16.42 13.72
CA ILE A 717 17.04 16.09 14.64
C ILE A 717 18.25 15.50 13.90
N TRP A 718 17.99 14.75 12.82
CA TRP A 718 19.00 14.06 12.02
C TRP A 718 19.72 14.95 10.98
N ARG A 719 19.22 16.17 10.70
CA ARG A 719 19.62 16.99 9.53
C ARG A 719 21.12 17.31 9.40
N LYS A 720 21.85 17.36 10.53
CA LYS A 720 23.30 17.60 10.55
C LYS A 720 24.13 16.37 10.90
N LYS A 721 23.49 15.34 11.46
CA LYS A 721 24.15 14.13 12.00
C LYS A 721 23.21 12.94 11.86
N GLN A 722 23.11 12.41 10.65
CA GLN A 722 22.15 11.38 10.29
C GLN A 722 22.42 9.99 10.92
N LYS A 723 23.63 9.76 11.47
CA LYS A 723 24.00 8.48 12.09
C LYS A 723 23.82 8.46 13.61
N SER A 724 24.02 9.57 14.30
CA SER A 724 23.89 9.65 15.75
C SER A 724 23.69 11.08 16.23
N VAL A 725 22.78 11.24 17.19
CA VAL A 725 22.39 12.54 17.77
C VAL A 725 22.34 12.45 19.28
N LYS A 726 22.57 13.59 19.94
CA LYS A 726 22.37 13.76 21.38
C LYS A 726 21.27 14.77 21.59
N TRP A 727 20.27 14.41 22.37
CA TRP A 727 19.13 15.25 22.70
C TRP A 727 19.08 15.53 24.20
N LEU A 728 18.85 16.78 24.58
CA LEU A 728 18.83 17.22 25.98
C LEU A 728 17.39 17.35 26.48
N LYS A 729 17.05 16.59 27.53
CA LYS A 729 15.81 16.74 28.30
C LYS A 729 16.12 17.31 29.68
N ARG A 730 15.46 18.41 30.02
CA ARG A 730 15.44 18.95 31.39
C ARG A 730 14.18 18.49 32.09
N SER A 731 14.28 18.08 33.36
CA SER A 731 13.12 17.70 34.16
C SER A 731 13.38 17.88 35.65
N GLU A 732 12.38 18.37 36.38
CA GLU A 732 12.36 18.37 37.85
C GLU A 732 12.18 16.94 38.39
N ARG A 733 11.55 16.07 37.59
CA ARG A 733 11.25 14.67 37.92
C ARG A 733 12.39 13.76 37.48
N LYS A 734 12.71 12.76 38.29
CA LYS A 734 13.72 11.75 37.96
C LYS A 734 13.17 10.74 36.95
N ILE A 735 13.83 10.60 35.81
CA ILE A 735 13.50 9.61 34.78
C ILE A 735 13.87 8.21 35.29
N LYS A 736 12.91 7.29 35.24
CA LYS A 736 13.09 5.87 35.58
C LYS A 736 13.40 5.03 34.34
N THR A 737 12.59 5.17 33.29
CA THR A 737 12.80 4.49 32.01
C THR A 737 12.42 5.38 30.84
N VAL A 738 13.05 5.14 29.69
CA VAL A 738 12.67 5.74 28.40
C VAL A 738 12.39 4.61 27.42
N ILE A 739 11.26 4.70 26.74
CA ILE A 739 10.82 3.76 25.72
C ILE A 739 10.70 4.54 24.41
N MET A 740 11.48 4.16 23.42
CA MET A 740 11.32 4.66 22.05
C MET A 740 10.23 3.87 21.33
N ASP A 741 9.45 4.55 20.50
CA ASP A 741 8.39 3.96 19.69
C ASP A 741 7.44 3.05 20.50
N PRO A 742 6.78 3.58 21.54
CA PRO A 742 5.95 2.79 22.45
C PRO A 742 4.74 2.14 21.76
N TYR A 743 4.32 2.68 20.60
CA TYR A 743 3.15 2.22 19.84
C TYR A 743 3.50 1.46 18.55
N TRP A 744 4.79 1.32 18.23
CA TRP A 744 5.29 0.71 17.00
C TRP A 744 4.78 1.45 15.74
N GLU A 745 4.83 2.77 15.79
CA GLU A 745 4.28 3.70 14.81
C GLU A 745 5.29 4.12 13.73
N ILE A 746 6.59 3.80 13.89
CA ILE A 746 7.63 4.16 12.88
C ILE A 746 8.21 2.96 12.14
N ALA A 747 7.65 1.76 12.29
CA ALA A 747 8.14 0.52 11.68
C ALA A 747 9.59 0.16 12.07
N ASP A 748 9.97 0.41 13.33
CA ASP A 748 11.28 0.01 13.82
C ASP A 748 11.45 -1.52 13.78
N THR A 749 12.53 -1.95 13.15
CA THR A 749 12.82 -3.37 12.90
C THR A 749 13.49 -4.06 14.09
N ASN A 750 13.93 -3.31 15.11
CA ASN A 750 14.64 -3.83 16.27
C ASN A 750 14.10 -3.27 17.59
N LEU A 751 12.94 -3.77 18.01
CA LEU A 751 12.25 -3.33 19.23
C LEU A 751 13.05 -3.49 20.54
N GLU A 752 14.13 -4.28 20.56
CA GLU A 752 14.89 -4.54 21.79
C GLU A 752 15.82 -3.39 22.17
N ASN A 753 16.25 -2.59 21.20
CA ASN A 753 17.10 -1.43 21.45
C ASN A 753 16.29 -0.13 21.73
N ASN A 754 14.96 -0.22 21.77
CA ASN A 754 14.04 0.86 22.10
C ASN A 754 13.96 1.18 23.61
N TYR A 755 14.50 0.31 24.48
CA TYR A 755 14.32 0.41 25.93
C TYR A 755 15.60 0.85 26.64
N TYR A 756 15.50 1.88 27.50
CA TYR A 756 16.56 2.26 28.41
C TYR A 756 16.07 2.35 29.87
N PRO A 757 16.70 1.61 30.82
CA PRO A 757 17.73 0.59 30.59
C PRO A 757 17.19 -0.61 29.80
N ARG A 758 18.09 -1.37 29.16
CA ARG A 758 17.71 -2.57 28.38
C ARG A 758 17.01 -3.59 29.29
N ARG A 759 15.98 -4.24 28.75
CA ARG A 759 15.16 -5.24 29.46
C ARG A 759 15.46 -6.66 28.99
N MET A 760 15.14 -7.65 29.81
CA MET A 760 15.14 -9.05 29.39
C MET A 760 13.94 -9.34 28.50
N VAL A 761 14.15 -10.07 27.40
CA VAL A 761 13.10 -10.46 26.45
C VAL A 761 12.49 -11.80 26.90
N PRO A 762 11.20 -11.87 27.23
CA PRO A 762 10.57 -13.13 27.57
C PRO A 762 10.46 -14.03 26.32
N ALA A 763 11.12 -15.19 26.35
CA ALA A 763 11.03 -16.19 25.29
C ALA A 763 10.03 -17.29 25.64
N ARG A 764 8.99 -17.48 24.81
CA ARG A 764 8.07 -18.63 24.91
C ARG A 764 8.47 -19.72 23.93
N LEU A 765 9.03 -20.81 24.43
CA LEU A 765 9.38 -21.98 23.63
C LEU A 765 8.10 -22.76 23.28
N LYS A 766 7.75 -22.85 21.99
CA LYS A 766 6.73 -23.79 21.50
C LYS A 766 7.42 -25.05 20.98
N PRO A 767 7.09 -26.25 21.47
CA PRO A 767 7.57 -27.50 20.88
C PRO A 767 7.03 -27.64 19.44
N ILE A 768 7.89 -28.06 18.51
CA ILE A 768 7.52 -28.26 17.11
C ILE A 768 6.65 -29.52 17.02
N ALA A 769 5.34 -29.35 16.88
CA ALA A 769 4.43 -30.42 16.48
C ALA A 769 4.10 -30.30 14.98
N ARG A 770 3.94 -31.43 14.29
CA ARG A 770 3.56 -31.48 12.86
C ARG A 770 2.30 -30.64 12.62
N LYS A 771 2.30 -29.81 11.56
CA LYS A 771 1.19 -28.95 11.14
C LYS A 771 -0.13 -29.73 11.14
N GLY A 772 -1.06 -29.35 12.01
CA GLY A 772 -2.46 -29.79 11.94
C GLY A 772 -3.20 -29.14 10.78
N ILE A 773 -4.25 -29.79 10.30
CA ILE A 773 -5.13 -29.33 9.22
C ILE A 773 -5.76 -27.97 9.61
N LYS A 774 -5.85 -27.01 8.67
CA LYS A 774 -6.57 -25.73 8.89
C LYS A 774 -8.03 -26.04 9.25
N LYS A 775 -8.50 -25.55 10.40
CA LYS A 775 -9.84 -25.83 10.93
C LYS A 775 -10.85 -24.77 10.47
N ASN A 776 -12.00 -25.18 9.94
CA ASN A 776 -13.15 -24.30 9.69
C ASN A 776 -13.97 -24.22 10.99
N LEU A 777 -13.80 -23.12 11.73
CA LEU A 777 -14.44 -22.94 13.03
C LEU A 777 -15.97 -22.92 12.94
N MET A 778 -16.56 -22.36 11.88
CA MET A 778 -18.02 -22.35 11.71
C MET A 778 -18.54 -23.78 11.58
N ARG A 779 -17.93 -24.59 10.71
CA ARG A 779 -18.28 -26.02 10.56
C ARG A 779 -18.09 -26.78 11.87
N ASP A 780 -16.97 -26.56 12.57
CA ASP A 780 -16.70 -27.22 13.85
C ASP A 780 -17.75 -26.85 14.92
N LEU A 781 -18.13 -25.57 15.01
CA LEU A 781 -19.15 -25.11 15.95
C LEU A 781 -20.56 -25.57 15.57
N MET A 782 -20.90 -25.61 14.27
CA MET A 782 -22.19 -26.15 13.81
C MET A 782 -22.32 -27.63 14.13
N LYS A 783 -21.28 -28.43 13.88
CA LYS A 783 -21.23 -29.85 14.27
C LYS A 783 -21.35 -30.03 15.78
N ARG A 784 -20.58 -29.27 16.57
CA ARG A 784 -20.67 -29.29 18.03
C ARG A 784 -22.08 -28.95 18.52
N ASN A 785 -22.71 -27.93 17.94
CA ASN A 785 -24.06 -27.52 18.32
C ASN A 785 -25.10 -28.58 17.94
N GLN A 786 -24.95 -29.26 16.80
CA GLN A 786 -25.80 -30.41 16.44
C GLN A 786 -25.63 -31.57 17.43
N GLU A 787 -24.40 -31.87 17.87
CA GLU A 787 -24.13 -32.88 18.91
C GLU A 787 -24.76 -32.49 20.26
N ILE A 788 -24.71 -31.20 20.65
CA ILE A 788 -25.36 -30.73 21.88
C ILE A 788 -26.88 -30.87 21.79
N VAL A 789 -27.50 -30.51 20.66
CA VAL A 789 -28.95 -30.61 20.46
C VAL A 789 -29.40 -32.07 20.44
N SER A 790 -28.66 -32.98 19.79
CA SER A 790 -28.98 -34.41 19.77
C SER A 790 -28.85 -35.09 21.14
N HIS A 791 -27.94 -34.63 22.00
CA HIS A 791 -27.84 -35.11 23.39
C HIS A 791 -28.90 -34.51 24.33
N SER A 792 -29.48 -33.35 23.99
CA SER A 792 -30.58 -32.73 24.75
C SER A 792 -31.98 -33.25 24.37
N GLY A 793 -32.10 -34.02 23.28
CA GLY A 793 -33.37 -34.56 22.77
C GLY A 793 -33.77 -35.94 23.30
N THR A 794 -32.97 -36.57 24.16
CA THR A 794 -33.21 -37.94 24.70
C THR A 794 -33.78 -37.99 26.12
N THR A 795 -34.30 -36.88 26.66
CA THR A 795 -35.04 -36.88 27.93
C THR A 795 -36.42 -36.25 27.75
N ASN A 796 -37.36 -37.00 27.16
CA ASN A 796 -38.80 -36.85 27.42
C ASN A 796 -39.57 -38.03 26.79
N GLU A 797 -39.47 -39.21 27.41
CA GLU A 797 -40.54 -40.20 27.39
C GLU A 797 -40.80 -40.69 28.82
N GLY A 798 -42.01 -40.45 29.30
CA GLY A 798 -42.67 -41.32 30.27
C GLY A 798 -42.52 -41.00 31.76
N VAL A 799 -43.26 -40.00 32.26
CA VAL A 799 -43.93 -40.14 33.57
C VAL A 799 -45.36 -39.60 33.46
N SER A 800 -46.30 -40.53 33.29
CA SER A 800 -47.72 -40.33 33.61
C SER A 800 -48.20 -41.53 34.44
N ASN A 801 -48.79 -41.23 35.60
CA ASN A 801 -49.57 -42.08 36.51
C ASN A 801 -48.80 -43.18 37.27
N GLU A 802 -48.42 -42.90 38.52
CA GLU A 802 -49.25 -43.20 39.72
C GLU A 802 -49.24 -42.01 40.68
#